data_AF-A0A6J3KDN5-F1
#
_entry.id   AF-A0A6J3KDN5-F1
#
_cell.length_a   1.000
_cell.length_b   1.000
_cell.length_c   1.000
_cell.angle_alpha   90.00
_cell.angle_beta   90.00
_cell.angle_gamma   90.00
#
_symmetry.space_group_name_H-M   'P 1'
#
loop_
_entity.id
_entity.type
_entity.pdbx_description
1 polymer ?
#
loop_
_entity_poly.entity_id
_entity_poly.type
_entity_poly.pdbx_seq_one_letter_code
_entity_poly.pdbx_strand_id
1 'polypeptide(L)'
;MKMNISTNEGNPNTLKLVIAAKVAQYAVTVKTVQPKVGFLSRLPSIELSSGLVLFSTNAAMQLIVPSSSQESKLLNNKWLEWEISRLQPAIAFYGNTGIYKTTQKSCLWSLLRELNNALEDKQYLIKDNNDLSLADICIWVTLWSTVMVTEIGNELNKKYLSIKNWISSIELLPVIQDSIEEYKFERGSKAIFSIQAVSWFPVNTSSNPKPSKPADLQLSPTKEKEMEAVNQEEIQNISSNWSSKSYLDVKTFPYPVLPKKGEKNILITSALPYVNNVPHLGNIIGCVLSADIFARYCRQRNYNTLFISGTDEYGTATEAKALEEKTTPQNICDKFFDIHNDVYRWFNIGFDYFGRTTTPEQTEIVQSFFLKIKSEGYVLSEIVDQLLCESCDRFLADRFVEGTCPRCKYEDARGDQCDGCGHLVNATDLISPRCKVCSNRPIVKKSQQFFLDLPKLENKLKEWSSTVEKGWSSVAKVVAKPWLRDGLKPRCITRDLKWGIPVPIKGFENKVFYVWFDAPFGYISITKRYTKEYQQWWKPTDVQVDLYQFMAKDNVPFHAIMFPAYLLAANEGYTLMKHLMATEYLNYEDTKFSKSRGIGVFGTDARDTGIPADVWRFYLAYVRPETQDSNFNWVDLATKNNSELLNNFGNFVNRALVFAEKYFDSKIPPIELQEDDLILLALAQRELSSYIHALEQAKLRDGLKNVLAISKHGNQYMQFQEPWVKIKGTDNDKYPCSVRIT
;
A
#
# COMPACT_ATOMS: atom_id res chain seq x y z
N MET A 1 -41.38 -2.33 -28.86
CA MET A 1 -40.83 -1.44 -27.81
C MET A 1 -39.86 -0.46 -28.47
N LYS A 2 -39.87 0.83 -28.13
CA LYS A 2 -38.89 1.80 -28.66
C LYS A 2 -37.79 1.99 -27.61
N MET A 3 -36.54 1.80 -28.00
CA MET A 3 -35.39 1.86 -27.10
C MET A 3 -34.42 2.96 -27.54
N ASN A 4 -33.93 3.76 -26.59
CA ASN A 4 -32.95 4.81 -26.86
C ASN A 4 -31.58 4.35 -26.36
N ILE A 5 -30.59 4.27 -27.24
CA ILE A 5 -29.21 3.93 -26.90
C ILE A 5 -28.39 5.22 -26.89
N SER A 6 -27.75 5.53 -25.76
CA SER A 6 -26.71 6.55 -25.70
C SER A 6 -25.33 5.89 -25.82
N THR A 7 -24.50 6.36 -26.75
CA THR A 7 -23.15 5.81 -27.04
C THR A 7 -22.12 6.92 -27.20
N ASN A 8 -20.83 6.62 -27.08
CA ASN A 8 -19.77 7.48 -27.61
C ASN A 8 -19.45 7.12 -29.07
N GLU A 9 -18.71 8.01 -29.73
CA GLU A 9 -18.31 7.87 -31.13
C GLU A 9 -17.48 6.59 -31.35
N GLY A 10 -17.88 5.81 -32.35
CA GLY A 10 -17.17 4.60 -32.77
C GLY A 10 -17.18 3.42 -31.79
N ASN A 11 -18.08 3.39 -30.79
CA ASN A 11 -18.11 2.32 -29.81
C ASN A 11 -18.77 1.04 -30.36
N PRO A 12 -18.02 -0.06 -30.55
CA PRO A 12 -18.55 -1.29 -31.12
C PRO A 12 -19.56 -2.01 -30.22
N ASN A 13 -19.56 -1.75 -28.90
CA ASN A 13 -20.55 -2.34 -28.01
C ASN A 13 -21.99 -1.90 -28.34
N THR A 14 -22.14 -0.78 -29.06
CA THR A 14 -23.45 -0.34 -29.58
C THR A 14 -23.98 -1.28 -30.66
N LEU A 15 -23.11 -1.82 -31.51
CA LEU A 15 -23.50 -2.81 -32.53
C LEU A 15 -24.12 -4.07 -31.90
N LYS A 16 -23.63 -4.47 -30.72
CA LYS A 16 -24.21 -5.60 -29.96
C LYS A 16 -25.70 -5.38 -29.65
N LEU A 17 -26.05 -4.17 -29.23
CA LEU A 17 -27.42 -3.79 -28.89
C LEU A 17 -28.29 -3.61 -30.13
N VAL A 18 -27.74 -3.06 -31.22
CA VAL A 18 -28.44 -2.93 -32.50
C VAL A 18 -28.81 -4.30 -33.06
N ILE A 19 -27.86 -5.24 -33.09
CA ILE A 19 -28.13 -6.62 -33.55
C ILE A 19 -29.19 -7.28 -32.66
N ALA A 20 -29.03 -7.20 -31.33
CA ALA A 20 -29.99 -7.79 -30.39
C ALA A 20 -31.41 -7.25 -30.61
N ALA A 21 -31.54 -5.93 -30.83
CA ALA A 21 -32.84 -5.33 -31.08
C ALA A 21 -33.44 -5.72 -32.43
N LYS A 22 -32.64 -5.88 -33.50
CA LYS A 22 -33.12 -6.41 -34.78
C LYS A 22 -33.62 -7.85 -34.66
N VAL A 23 -32.86 -8.69 -33.96
CA VAL A 23 -33.27 -10.07 -33.66
C VAL A 23 -34.60 -10.09 -32.89
N ALA A 24 -34.80 -9.17 -31.94
CA ALA A 24 -36.05 -9.01 -31.19
C ALA A 24 -37.15 -8.19 -31.89
N GLN A 25 -36.92 -7.71 -33.12
CA GLN A 25 -37.83 -6.83 -33.88
C GLN A 25 -38.24 -5.55 -33.11
N TYR A 26 -37.30 -4.95 -32.37
CA TYR A 26 -37.49 -3.68 -31.67
C TYR A 26 -36.88 -2.50 -32.44
N ALA A 27 -37.58 -1.35 -32.39
CA ALA A 27 -37.09 -0.11 -32.97
C ALA A 27 -36.09 0.57 -32.01
N VAL A 28 -34.91 0.90 -32.52
CA VAL A 28 -33.83 1.53 -31.75
C VAL A 28 -33.55 2.93 -32.27
N THR A 29 -33.25 3.86 -31.37
CA THR A 29 -32.69 5.17 -31.71
C THR A 29 -31.33 5.32 -31.04
N VAL A 30 -30.27 5.51 -31.81
CA VAL A 30 -28.89 5.68 -31.31
C VAL A 30 -28.53 7.15 -31.23
N LYS A 31 -28.03 7.60 -30.09
CA LYS A 31 -27.58 8.97 -29.83
C LYS A 31 -26.12 8.97 -29.39
N THR A 32 -25.28 9.69 -30.13
CA THR A 32 -23.88 9.90 -29.75
C THR A 32 -23.78 11.00 -28.69
N VAL A 33 -23.08 10.72 -27.59
CA VAL A 33 -22.83 11.62 -26.46
C VAL A 33 -21.34 11.62 -26.11
N GLN A 34 -20.89 12.68 -25.45
CA GLN A 34 -19.52 12.77 -24.94
C GLN A 34 -19.31 11.73 -23.82
N PRO A 35 -18.16 11.03 -23.74
CA PRO A 35 -17.88 10.00 -22.72
C PRO A 35 -18.20 10.41 -21.28
N LYS A 36 -17.90 11.67 -20.92
CA LYS A 36 -18.14 12.24 -19.58
C LYS A 36 -19.62 12.44 -19.22
N VAL A 37 -20.52 12.37 -20.20
CA VAL A 37 -21.96 12.63 -20.06
C VAL A 37 -22.75 11.31 -19.94
N GLY A 38 -22.10 10.16 -20.06
CA GLY A 38 -22.74 8.86 -19.91
C GLY A 38 -23.28 8.62 -18.49
N PHE A 39 -24.35 7.83 -18.38
CA PHE A 39 -24.90 7.40 -17.10
C PHE A 39 -23.81 6.62 -16.33
N LEU A 40 -23.44 7.10 -15.14
CA LEU A 40 -22.29 6.59 -14.35
C LEU A 40 -20.96 6.57 -15.15
N SER A 41 -20.80 7.46 -16.13
CA SER A 41 -19.66 7.49 -17.07
C SER A 41 -19.47 6.21 -17.89
N ARG A 42 -20.56 5.44 -18.10
CA ARG A 42 -20.55 4.18 -18.86
C ARG A 42 -21.36 4.32 -20.14
N LEU A 43 -20.79 3.86 -21.26
CA LEU A 43 -21.44 3.82 -22.57
C LEU A 43 -21.06 2.51 -23.31
N PRO A 44 -21.97 1.94 -24.13
CA PRO A 44 -23.33 2.40 -24.36
C PRO A 44 -24.25 2.14 -23.17
N SER A 45 -25.31 2.94 -23.06
CA SER A 45 -26.40 2.71 -22.11
C SER A 45 -27.73 2.72 -22.85
N ILE A 46 -28.68 1.93 -22.37
CA ILE A 46 -30.02 1.82 -22.94
C ILE A 46 -31.06 2.32 -21.94
N GLU A 47 -31.89 3.26 -22.38
CA GLU A 47 -33.03 3.75 -21.62
C GLU A 47 -34.28 2.97 -22.03
N LEU A 48 -34.91 2.33 -21.05
CA LEU A 48 -36.15 1.58 -21.21
C LEU A 48 -37.36 2.52 -21.13
N SER A 49 -38.51 2.07 -21.64
CA SER A 49 -39.76 2.84 -21.57
C SER A 49 -40.24 3.13 -20.14
N SER A 50 -39.70 2.43 -19.13
CA SER A 50 -39.94 2.70 -17.71
C SER A 50 -39.10 3.84 -17.13
N GLY A 51 -38.17 4.43 -17.90
CA GLY A 51 -37.19 5.40 -17.42
C GLY A 51 -35.96 4.77 -16.74
N LEU A 52 -35.89 3.43 -16.64
CA LEU A 52 -34.71 2.72 -16.15
C LEU A 52 -33.60 2.72 -17.21
N VAL A 53 -32.36 2.98 -16.78
CA VAL A 53 -31.18 2.97 -17.64
C VAL A 53 -30.29 1.77 -17.31
N LEU A 54 -30.04 0.91 -18.30
CA LEU A 54 -29.07 -0.17 -18.20
C LEU A 54 -27.75 0.23 -18.87
N PHE A 55 -26.64 0.07 -18.16
CA PHE A 55 -25.30 0.41 -18.65
C PHE A 55 -24.41 -0.82 -18.91
N SER A 56 -24.89 -2.03 -18.58
CA SER A 56 -24.21 -3.27 -18.93
C SER A 56 -24.75 -3.77 -20.26
N THR A 57 -23.93 -3.72 -21.31
CA THR A 57 -24.30 -4.19 -22.65
C THR A 57 -24.78 -5.63 -22.63
N ASN A 58 -24.11 -6.51 -21.88
CA ASN A 58 -24.45 -7.94 -21.85
C ASN A 58 -25.77 -8.17 -21.11
N ALA A 59 -26.03 -7.44 -20.01
CA ALA A 59 -27.32 -7.52 -19.33
C ALA A 59 -28.46 -6.93 -20.19
N ALA A 60 -28.19 -5.84 -20.91
CA ALA A 60 -29.15 -5.24 -21.84
C ALA A 60 -29.50 -6.20 -22.99
N MET A 61 -28.53 -6.91 -23.56
CA MET A 61 -28.78 -7.93 -24.59
C MET A 61 -29.68 -9.06 -24.06
N GLN A 62 -29.45 -9.54 -22.84
CA GLN A 62 -30.29 -10.57 -22.21
C GLN A 62 -31.73 -10.11 -21.96
N LEU A 63 -31.92 -8.82 -21.66
CA LEU A 63 -33.25 -8.25 -21.53
C LEU A 63 -33.97 -8.17 -22.89
N ILE A 64 -33.23 -7.79 -23.95
CA ILE A 64 -33.78 -7.60 -25.30
C ILE A 64 -34.16 -8.94 -25.94
N VAL A 65 -33.32 -9.96 -25.80
CA VAL A 65 -33.56 -11.31 -26.37
C VAL A 65 -33.59 -12.34 -25.24
N PRO A 66 -34.75 -12.63 -24.64
CA PRO A 66 -34.87 -13.67 -23.63
C PRO A 66 -34.51 -15.05 -24.21
N SER A 67 -33.77 -15.86 -23.45
CA SER A 67 -33.41 -17.22 -23.87
C SER A 67 -34.65 -18.15 -23.91
N SER A 68 -34.67 -19.06 -24.88
CA SER A 68 -35.77 -20.02 -25.10
C SER A 68 -35.89 -21.06 -23.98
N SER A 69 -34.76 -21.44 -23.37
CA SER A 69 -34.66 -22.47 -22.34
C SER A 69 -33.77 -22.05 -21.17
N GLN A 70 -33.97 -22.69 -20.00
CA GLN A 70 -33.16 -22.43 -18.80
C GLN A 70 -31.70 -22.85 -18.98
N GLU A 71 -31.43 -23.90 -19.76
CA GLU A 71 -30.07 -24.35 -20.08
C GLU A 71 -29.36 -23.36 -21.01
N SER A 72 -30.05 -22.90 -22.07
CA SER A 72 -29.56 -21.84 -22.96
C SER A 72 -29.26 -20.56 -22.18
N LYS A 73 -30.09 -20.22 -21.19
CA LYS A 73 -29.88 -19.06 -20.32
C LYS A 73 -28.59 -19.18 -19.51
N LEU A 74 -28.33 -20.34 -18.91
CA LEU A 74 -27.12 -20.58 -18.12
C LEU A 74 -25.86 -20.53 -19.00
N LEU A 75 -25.90 -21.14 -20.19
CA LEU A 75 -24.80 -21.12 -21.14
C LEU A 75 -24.52 -19.71 -21.69
N ASN A 76 -25.58 -18.93 -21.99
CA ASN A 76 -25.44 -17.53 -22.38
C ASN A 76 -24.81 -16.71 -21.25
N ASN A 77 -25.26 -16.87 -20.00
CA ASN A 77 -24.68 -16.18 -18.85
C ASN A 77 -23.20 -16.48 -18.69
N LYS A 78 -22.79 -17.75 -18.84
CA LYS A 78 -21.38 -18.15 -18.75
C LYS A 78 -20.51 -17.41 -19.77
N TRP A 79 -20.91 -17.38 -21.03
CA TRP A 79 -20.13 -16.76 -22.10
C TRP A 79 -20.18 -15.23 -22.09
N LEU A 80 -21.33 -14.65 -21.73
CA LEU A 80 -21.47 -13.21 -21.57
C LEU A 80 -20.64 -12.70 -20.38
N GLU A 81 -20.58 -13.46 -19.27
CA GLU A 81 -19.70 -13.14 -18.15
C GLU A 81 -18.23 -13.31 -18.55
N TRP A 82 -17.88 -14.38 -19.25
CA TRP A 82 -16.52 -14.59 -19.77
C TRP A 82 -16.06 -13.46 -20.69
N GLU A 83 -16.95 -12.97 -21.56
CA GLU A 83 -16.65 -11.89 -22.51
C GLU A 83 -16.36 -10.57 -21.79
N ILE A 84 -17.21 -10.17 -20.83
CA ILE A 84 -17.05 -8.90 -20.13
C ILE A 84 -15.95 -8.94 -19.07
N SER A 85 -15.75 -10.07 -18.38
CA SER A 85 -14.77 -10.17 -17.29
C SER A 85 -13.37 -10.58 -17.74
N ARG A 86 -13.23 -11.21 -18.91
CA ARG A 86 -11.94 -11.74 -19.40
C ARG A 86 -11.55 -11.21 -20.78
N LEU A 87 -12.43 -11.31 -21.78
CA LEU A 87 -12.07 -10.98 -23.17
C LEU A 87 -11.92 -9.47 -23.41
N GLN A 88 -12.92 -8.65 -23.06
CA GLN A 88 -12.82 -7.19 -23.25
C GLN A 88 -11.64 -6.57 -22.49
N PRO A 89 -11.36 -6.91 -21.22
CA PRO A 89 -10.18 -6.41 -20.51
C PRO A 89 -8.87 -6.76 -21.22
N ALA A 90 -8.74 -8.00 -21.72
CA ALA A 90 -7.55 -8.43 -22.43
C ALA A 90 -7.34 -7.64 -23.74
N ILE A 91 -8.41 -7.37 -24.48
CA ILE A 91 -8.38 -6.58 -25.72
C ILE A 91 -8.09 -5.10 -25.43
N ALA A 92 -8.75 -4.53 -24.43
CA ALA A 92 -8.54 -3.14 -24.02
C ALA A 92 -7.09 -2.93 -23.55
N PHE A 93 -6.54 -3.85 -22.76
CA PHE A 93 -5.15 -3.77 -22.32
C PHE A 93 -4.17 -3.87 -23.50
N TYR A 94 -4.44 -4.77 -24.45
CA TYR A 94 -3.64 -4.95 -25.66
C TYR A 94 -3.59 -3.69 -26.54
N GLY A 95 -4.69 -2.96 -26.69
CA GLY A 95 -4.73 -1.71 -27.49
C GLY A 95 -3.85 -0.58 -26.96
N ASN A 96 -3.46 -0.60 -25.68
CA ASN A 96 -2.77 0.52 -25.03
C ASN A 96 -1.24 0.49 -25.20
N THR A 97 -0.65 -0.63 -25.60
CA THR A 97 0.82 -0.79 -25.53
C THR A 97 1.59 -0.34 -26.76
N GLY A 98 0.96 -0.21 -27.94
CA GLY A 98 1.59 0.22 -29.21
C GLY A 98 2.82 -0.58 -29.70
N ILE A 99 3.35 -1.49 -28.87
CA ILE A 99 4.54 -2.31 -29.04
C ILE A 99 4.20 -3.67 -28.43
N TYR A 100 4.20 -4.69 -29.27
CA TYR A 100 3.81 -6.07 -28.97
C TYR A 100 4.82 -6.74 -28.02
N LYS A 101 4.73 -6.49 -26.71
CA LYS A 101 5.52 -7.23 -25.71
C LYS A 101 5.05 -8.70 -25.65
N THR A 102 5.99 -9.63 -25.74
CA THR A 102 5.78 -11.08 -25.88
C THR A 102 4.96 -11.73 -24.76
N THR A 103 4.99 -11.22 -23.53
CA THR A 103 4.26 -11.79 -22.39
C THR A 103 2.76 -11.50 -22.43
N GLN A 104 2.32 -10.35 -22.96
CA GLN A 104 0.89 -9.97 -22.98
C GLN A 104 0.13 -10.63 -24.14
N LYS A 105 0.87 -11.03 -25.19
CA LYS A 105 0.39 -11.95 -26.22
C LYS A 105 -0.17 -13.22 -25.54
N SER A 106 0.48 -13.77 -24.51
CA SER A 106 0.06 -15.05 -23.91
C SER A 106 -1.40 -15.10 -23.38
N CYS A 107 -1.89 -14.03 -22.73
CA CYS A 107 -3.22 -14.03 -22.10
C CYS A 107 -4.36 -14.00 -23.12
N LEU A 108 -4.33 -13.05 -24.07
CA LEU A 108 -5.32 -12.97 -25.15
C LEU A 108 -5.31 -14.25 -25.99
N TRP A 109 -4.12 -14.79 -26.31
CA TRP A 109 -4.01 -16.04 -27.04
C TRP A 109 -4.55 -17.25 -26.27
N SER A 110 -4.45 -17.29 -24.94
CA SER A 110 -5.07 -18.35 -24.14
C SER A 110 -6.60 -18.28 -24.19
N LEU A 111 -7.19 -17.07 -24.15
CA LEU A 111 -8.64 -16.88 -24.29
C LEU A 111 -9.14 -17.25 -25.68
N LEU A 112 -8.39 -16.88 -26.72
CA LEU A 112 -8.69 -17.26 -28.10
C LEU A 112 -8.62 -18.79 -28.31
N ARG A 113 -7.67 -19.47 -27.65
CA ARG A 113 -7.60 -20.94 -27.63
C ARG A 113 -8.82 -21.55 -26.94
N GLU A 114 -9.22 -21.01 -25.78
CA GLU A 114 -10.41 -21.45 -25.05
C GLU A 114 -11.66 -21.33 -25.92
N LEU A 115 -11.82 -20.21 -26.63
CA LEU A 115 -12.90 -19.98 -27.57
C LEU A 115 -12.83 -20.94 -28.77
N ASN A 116 -11.64 -21.15 -29.36
CA ASN A 116 -11.46 -22.08 -30.47
C ASN A 116 -11.92 -23.49 -30.11
N ASN A 117 -11.49 -23.98 -28.95
CA ASN A 117 -11.85 -25.32 -28.47
C ASN A 117 -13.36 -25.42 -28.20
N ALA A 118 -13.98 -24.34 -27.72
CA ALA A 118 -15.43 -24.32 -27.53
C ALA A 118 -16.22 -24.41 -28.84
N LEU A 119 -15.65 -23.88 -29.93
CA LEU A 119 -16.20 -23.86 -31.29
C LEU A 119 -15.80 -25.07 -32.14
N GLU A 120 -14.95 -25.96 -31.64
CA GLU A 120 -14.54 -27.16 -32.35
C GLU A 120 -15.77 -28.00 -32.72
N ASP A 121 -15.90 -28.31 -34.02
CA ASP A 121 -17.03 -29.02 -34.64
C ASP A 121 -18.43 -28.42 -34.41
N LYS A 122 -18.51 -27.12 -34.12
CA LYS A 122 -19.78 -26.41 -33.90
C LYS A 122 -19.95 -25.21 -34.83
N GLN A 123 -21.18 -25.02 -35.30
CA GLN A 123 -21.58 -23.84 -36.07
C GLN A 123 -21.73 -22.59 -35.18
N TYR A 124 -22.18 -22.76 -33.93
CA TYR A 124 -22.40 -21.70 -32.94
C TYR A 124 -21.94 -22.15 -31.55
N LEU A 125 -21.68 -21.21 -30.64
CA LEU A 125 -21.22 -21.49 -29.27
C LEU A 125 -22.25 -22.25 -28.44
N ILE A 126 -23.53 -21.98 -28.67
CA ILE A 126 -24.65 -22.56 -27.94
C ILE A 126 -25.59 -23.20 -28.96
N LYS A 127 -25.96 -24.46 -28.73
CA LYS A 127 -26.88 -25.21 -29.59
C LYS A 127 -28.31 -24.98 -29.11
N ASP A 128 -28.92 -23.90 -29.59
CA ASP A 128 -30.32 -23.55 -29.30
C ASP A 128 -31.07 -23.42 -30.63
N ASN A 129 -31.82 -24.46 -31.02
CA ASN A 129 -32.56 -24.54 -32.30
C ASN A 129 -31.75 -24.26 -33.59
N ASN A 130 -30.42 -24.38 -33.55
CA ASN A 130 -29.49 -23.95 -34.62
C ASN A 130 -29.58 -22.44 -34.96
N ASP A 131 -30.09 -21.63 -34.05
CA ASP A 131 -30.16 -20.18 -34.20
C ASP A 131 -28.94 -19.49 -33.56
N LEU A 132 -28.67 -18.28 -34.03
CA LEU A 132 -27.58 -17.44 -33.55
C LEU A 132 -27.82 -17.02 -32.08
N SER A 133 -26.96 -17.46 -31.16
CA SER A 133 -27.13 -17.15 -29.73
C SER A 133 -26.67 -15.74 -29.35
N LEU A 134 -27.12 -15.24 -28.18
CA LEU A 134 -26.65 -13.96 -27.64
C LEU A 134 -25.13 -13.94 -27.36
N ALA A 135 -24.61 -15.06 -26.84
CA ALA A 135 -23.18 -15.23 -26.64
C ALA A 135 -22.42 -15.15 -27.97
N ASP A 136 -22.96 -15.76 -29.03
CA ASP A 136 -22.37 -15.69 -30.36
C ASP A 136 -22.30 -14.26 -30.87
N ILE A 137 -23.42 -13.52 -30.82
CA ILE A 137 -23.47 -12.10 -31.23
C ILE A 137 -22.46 -11.27 -30.45
N CYS A 138 -22.46 -11.39 -29.11
CA CYS A 138 -21.63 -10.54 -28.26
C CYS A 138 -20.14 -10.76 -28.48
N ILE A 139 -19.69 -12.02 -28.50
CA ILE A 139 -18.27 -12.36 -28.71
C ILE A 139 -17.85 -12.05 -30.15
N TRP A 140 -18.75 -12.31 -31.12
CA TRP A 140 -18.48 -12.02 -32.52
C TRP A 140 -18.25 -10.53 -32.75
N VAL A 141 -19.16 -9.66 -32.28
CA VAL A 141 -18.99 -8.20 -32.42
C VAL A 141 -17.67 -7.78 -31.79
N THR A 142 -17.33 -8.31 -30.62
CA THR A 142 -16.09 -7.95 -29.90
C THR A 142 -14.85 -8.29 -30.73
N LEU A 143 -14.72 -9.51 -31.22
CA LEU A 143 -13.56 -9.93 -32.02
C LEU A 143 -13.54 -9.28 -33.40
N TRP A 144 -14.68 -9.26 -34.10
CA TRP A 144 -14.81 -8.70 -35.44
C TRP A 144 -14.47 -7.20 -35.43
N SER A 145 -14.97 -6.44 -34.45
CA SER A 145 -14.72 -5.01 -34.37
C SER A 145 -13.31 -4.63 -33.94
N THR A 146 -12.60 -5.49 -33.22
CA THR A 146 -11.29 -5.16 -32.62
C THR A 146 -10.16 -6.00 -33.21
N VAL A 147 -10.02 -7.25 -32.78
CA VAL A 147 -8.86 -8.11 -33.02
C VAL A 147 -8.71 -8.49 -34.50
N MET A 148 -9.82 -8.74 -35.21
CA MET A 148 -9.78 -9.35 -36.56
C MET A 148 -9.16 -8.47 -37.65
N VAL A 149 -9.10 -7.15 -37.45
CA VAL A 149 -8.48 -6.21 -38.40
C VAL A 149 -7.07 -5.78 -37.99
N THR A 150 -6.49 -6.45 -36.98
CA THR A 150 -5.12 -6.20 -36.50
C THR A 150 -4.18 -7.31 -36.96
N GLU A 151 -2.88 -7.17 -36.70
CA GLU A 151 -1.88 -8.21 -36.97
C GLU A 151 -2.21 -9.54 -36.27
N ILE A 152 -2.85 -9.51 -35.10
CA ILE A 152 -3.33 -10.71 -34.41
C ILE A 152 -4.38 -11.43 -35.25
N GLY A 153 -5.29 -10.71 -35.92
CA GLY A 153 -6.32 -11.31 -36.78
C GLY A 153 -5.70 -12.15 -37.90
N ASN A 154 -4.59 -11.69 -38.48
CA ASN A 154 -3.86 -12.44 -39.51
C ASN A 154 -3.25 -13.74 -38.96
N GLU A 155 -2.70 -13.72 -37.75
CA GLU A 155 -2.19 -14.93 -37.08
C GLU A 155 -3.34 -15.85 -36.64
N LEU A 156 -4.44 -15.28 -36.15
CA LEU A 156 -5.62 -16.01 -35.66
C LEU A 156 -6.23 -16.84 -36.79
N ASN A 157 -6.39 -16.23 -37.96
CA ASN A 157 -6.90 -16.87 -39.16
C ASN A 157 -6.05 -18.05 -39.65
N LYS A 158 -4.76 -18.09 -39.29
CA LYS A 158 -3.86 -19.21 -39.60
C LYS A 158 -3.90 -20.29 -38.52
N LYS A 159 -4.06 -19.92 -37.26
CA LYS A 159 -3.90 -20.81 -36.10
C LYS A 159 -5.19 -21.47 -35.63
N TYR A 160 -6.33 -20.78 -35.73
CA TYR A 160 -7.61 -21.20 -35.17
C TYR A 160 -8.70 -21.17 -36.25
N LEU A 161 -8.76 -22.25 -37.03
CA LEU A 161 -9.66 -22.38 -38.18
C LEU A 161 -11.14 -22.35 -37.75
N SER A 162 -11.47 -22.91 -36.59
CA SER A 162 -12.85 -22.89 -36.05
C SER A 162 -13.33 -21.46 -35.79
N ILE A 163 -12.49 -20.60 -35.19
CA ILE A 163 -12.82 -19.18 -35.01
C ILE A 163 -13.00 -18.48 -36.35
N LYS A 164 -12.10 -18.72 -37.31
CA LYS A 164 -12.18 -18.10 -38.64
C LYS A 164 -13.51 -18.45 -39.34
N ASN A 165 -13.83 -19.74 -39.41
CA ASN A 165 -15.06 -20.22 -40.04
C ASN A 165 -16.30 -19.67 -39.34
N TRP A 166 -16.29 -19.69 -38.01
CA TRP A 166 -17.37 -19.15 -37.18
C TRP A 166 -17.60 -17.65 -37.44
N ILE A 167 -16.55 -16.82 -37.45
CA ILE A 167 -16.66 -15.38 -37.75
C ILE A 167 -17.24 -15.13 -39.14
N SER A 168 -16.73 -15.82 -40.16
CA SER A 168 -17.22 -15.68 -41.53
C SER A 168 -18.68 -16.14 -41.68
N SER A 169 -19.07 -17.21 -40.99
CA SER A 169 -20.45 -17.72 -41.05
C SER A 169 -21.47 -16.76 -40.44
N ILE A 170 -21.13 -16.11 -39.32
CA ILE A 170 -22.00 -15.11 -38.67
C ILE A 170 -22.06 -13.84 -39.51
N GLU A 171 -20.93 -13.40 -40.07
CA GLU A 171 -20.88 -12.18 -40.89
C GLU A 171 -21.83 -12.27 -42.09
N LEU A 172 -22.00 -13.44 -42.71
CA LEU A 172 -22.88 -13.64 -43.87
C LEU A 172 -24.39 -13.63 -43.55
N LEU A 173 -24.78 -13.59 -42.28
CA LEU A 173 -26.21 -13.60 -41.92
C LEU A 173 -26.87 -12.25 -42.29
N PRO A 174 -28.08 -12.25 -42.89
CA PRO A 174 -28.75 -11.00 -43.31
C PRO A 174 -28.92 -9.99 -42.18
N VAL A 175 -29.33 -10.44 -40.99
CA VAL A 175 -29.50 -9.58 -39.81
C VAL A 175 -28.20 -8.90 -39.37
N ILE A 176 -27.05 -9.55 -39.60
CA ILE A 176 -25.72 -9.02 -39.27
C ILE A 176 -25.30 -7.99 -40.31
N GLN A 177 -25.43 -8.29 -41.61
CA GLN A 177 -25.16 -7.35 -42.70
C GLN A 177 -25.99 -6.08 -42.56
N ASP A 178 -27.30 -6.21 -42.36
CA ASP A 178 -28.22 -5.08 -42.16
C ASP A 178 -27.85 -4.24 -40.92
N SER A 179 -27.30 -4.86 -39.87
CA SER A 179 -26.87 -4.15 -38.65
C SER A 179 -25.57 -3.38 -38.86
N ILE A 180 -24.63 -3.95 -39.62
CA ILE A 180 -23.36 -3.30 -39.98
C ILE A 180 -23.60 -2.10 -40.89
N GLU A 181 -24.55 -2.21 -41.83
CA GLU A 181 -24.93 -1.10 -42.70
C GLU A 181 -25.59 0.05 -41.91
N GLU A 182 -26.39 -0.27 -40.90
CA GLU A 182 -27.08 0.71 -40.06
C GLU A 182 -26.13 1.42 -39.06
N TYR A 183 -25.19 0.70 -38.46
CA TYR A 183 -24.25 1.25 -37.48
C TYR A 183 -22.80 1.14 -37.95
N LYS A 184 -22.35 2.16 -38.69
CA LYS A 184 -20.99 2.24 -39.24
C LYS A 184 -20.01 2.86 -38.24
N PHE A 185 -18.86 2.21 -38.05
CA PHE A 185 -17.75 2.72 -37.26
C PHE A 185 -16.42 2.13 -37.75
N GLU A 186 -15.31 2.75 -37.35
CA GLU A 186 -13.98 2.26 -37.68
C GLU A 186 -13.53 1.14 -36.74
N ARG A 187 -13.12 0.01 -37.32
CA ARG A 187 -12.67 -1.20 -36.61
C ARG A 187 -11.22 -1.07 -36.14
N GLY A 188 -10.76 -2.02 -35.33
CA GLY A 188 -9.36 -2.14 -34.91
C GLY A 188 -9.03 -1.21 -33.76
N SER A 189 -7.88 -0.54 -33.82
CA SER A 189 -7.40 0.32 -32.74
C SER A 189 -8.40 1.41 -32.35
N LYS A 190 -9.09 2.02 -33.32
CA LYS A 190 -10.11 3.04 -33.03
C LYS A 190 -11.29 2.48 -32.23
N ALA A 191 -11.81 1.31 -32.60
CA ALA A 191 -12.84 0.63 -31.82
C ALA A 191 -12.36 0.30 -30.40
N ILE A 192 -11.10 -0.12 -30.24
CA ILE A 192 -10.52 -0.39 -28.90
C ILE A 192 -10.44 0.88 -28.07
N PHE A 193 -9.96 2.00 -28.64
CA PHE A 193 -9.92 3.29 -27.95
C PHE A 193 -11.32 3.78 -27.56
N SER A 194 -12.31 3.61 -28.44
CA SER A 194 -13.69 3.94 -28.14
C SER A 194 -14.28 3.10 -27.01
N ILE A 195 -13.92 1.82 -26.88
CA ILE A 195 -14.29 1.01 -25.70
C ILE A 195 -13.58 1.55 -24.45
N GLN A 196 -12.27 1.78 -24.51
CA GLN A 196 -11.46 2.25 -23.38
C GLN A 196 -11.95 3.57 -22.79
N ALA A 197 -12.40 4.50 -23.63
CA ALA A 197 -12.84 5.83 -23.21
C ALA A 197 -14.06 5.82 -22.26
N VAL A 198 -14.80 4.70 -22.18
CA VAL A 198 -16.07 4.59 -21.46
C VAL A 198 -16.22 3.27 -20.68
N SER A 199 -15.15 2.47 -20.60
CA SER A 199 -15.15 1.19 -19.88
C SER A 199 -14.58 1.34 -18.47
N TRP A 200 -15.02 0.46 -17.58
CA TRP A 200 -14.68 0.48 -16.14
C TRP A 200 -13.35 -0.23 -15.83
N PHE A 201 -12.75 -0.94 -16.80
CA PHE A 201 -11.52 -1.69 -16.53
C PHE A 201 -10.37 -0.69 -16.25
N PRO A 202 -9.67 -0.78 -15.10
CA PRO A 202 -8.56 0.10 -14.79
C PRO A 202 -7.39 -0.23 -15.71
N VAL A 203 -7.37 0.38 -16.90
CA VAL A 203 -6.21 0.36 -17.76
C VAL A 203 -5.33 1.49 -17.26
N ASN A 204 -4.22 1.15 -16.58
CA ASN A 204 -3.22 2.10 -16.12
C ASN A 204 -2.84 3.07 -17.25
N THR A 205 -3.47 4.25 -17.30
CA THR A 205 -3.02 5.36 -18.14
C THR A 205 -1.89 6.04 -17.40
N SER A 206 -0.73 5.40 -17.37
CA SER A 206 0.52 6.10 -17.08
C SER A 206 0.75 7.11 -18.19
N SER A 207 0.76 8.39 -17.81
CA SER A 207 1.27 9.51 -18.59
C SER A 207 2.57 9.17 -19.32
N ASN A 208 2.62 9.49 -20.62
CA ASN A 208 3.77 9.39 -21.54
C ASN A 208 5.16 9.52 -20.86
N PRO A 209 6.00 8.47 -20.87
CA PRO A 209 7.43 8.62 -20.63
C PRO A 209 8.14 8.97 -21.95
N LYS A 210 8.91 10.06 -21.95
CA LYS A 210 9.85 10.41 -23.03
C LYS A 210 10.87 9.27 -23.24
N PRO A 211 11.34 9.02 -24.47
CA PRO A 211 12.28 7.93 -24.76
C PRO A 211 13.70 8.30 -24.29
N SER A 212 14.18 7.64 -23.25
CA SER A 212 15.62 7.58 -22.92
C SER A 212 16.23 6.31 -23.55
N LYS A 213 17.37 6.48 -24.23
CA LYS A 213 18.12 5.39 -24.88
C LYS A 213 18.54 4.30 -23.87
N PRO A 214 18.62 3.02 -24.27
CA PRO A 214 19.02 1.94 -23.37
C PRO A 214 20.54 1.99 -23.14
N ALA A 215 20.94 1.93 -21.87
CA ALA A 215 22.29 1.54 -21.49
C ALA A 215 22.36 0.01 -21.49
N ASP A 216 23.40 -0.54 -22.11
CA ASP A 216 23.70 -1.98 -22.13
C ASP A 216 23.92 -2.49 -20.70
N LEU A 217 22.97 -3.27 -20.22
CA LEU A 217 23.14 -4.20 -19.11
C LEU A 217 22.68 -5.56 -19.61
N GLN A 218 23.64 -6.44 -19.87
CA GLN A 218 23.40 -7.87 -20.08
C GLN A 218 22.84 -8.47 -18.78
N LEU A 219 21.52 -8.43 -18.66
CA LEU A 219 20.75 -9.28 -17.78
C LEU A 219 20.09 -10.32 -18.66
N SER A 220 20.58 -11.56 -18.54
CA SER A 220 19.95 -12.75 -19.09
C SER A 220 18.47 -12.81 -18.68
N PRO A 221 17.56 -13.22 -19.58
CA PRO A 221 16.14 -13.27 -19.26
C PRO A 221 15.89 -14.44 -18.31
N THR A 222 15.66 -14.13 -17.03
CA THR A 222 15.06 -15.07 -16.09
C THR A 222 13.70 -15.50 -16.65
N LYS A 223 13.62 -16.77 -17.04
CA LYS A 223 12.39 -17.52 -17.26
C LYS A 223 11.42 -17.21 -16.11
N GLU A 224 10.14 -16.99 -16.44
CA GLU A 224 9.05 -17.24 -15.50
C GLU A 224 9.33 -18.62 -14.88
N LYS A 225 9.50 -18.68 -13.56
CA LYS A 225 9.71 -19.95 -12.86
C LYS A 225 8.49 -20.83 -13.15
N GLU A 226 8.65 -21.76 -14.10
CA GLU A 226 8.18 -23.14 -13.92
C GLU A 226 8.38 -23.45 -12.43
N MET A 227 7.34 -23.94 -11.74
CA MET A 227 7.53 -24.49 -10.39
C MET A 227 8.73 -25.43 -10.48
N GLU A 228 9.88 -25.02 -9.96
CA GLU A 228 11.03 -25.91 -9.84
C GLU A 228 10.48 -27.14 -9.11
N ALA A 229 10.53 -28.29 -9.81
CA ALA A 229 10.07 -29.54 -9.23
C ALA A 229 10.84 -29.73 -7.92
N VAL A 230 10.09 -30.05 -6.85
CA VAL A 230 10.70 -30.35 -5.55
C VAL A 230 11.73 -31.45 -5.76
N ASN A 231 12.97 -31.21 -5.34
CA ASN A 231 14.03 -32.17 -5.57
C ASN A 231 14.04 -33.27 -4.48
N GLN A 232 14.73 -34.38 -4.73
CA GLN A 232 14.75 -35.52 -3.80
C GLN A 232 15.44 -35.19 -2.46
N GLU A 233 16.37 -34.24 -2.44
CA GLU A 233 17.06 -33.81 -1.22
C GLU A 233 16.10 -33.06 -0.28
N GLU A 234 15.26 -32.17 -0.83
CA GLU A 234 14.20 -31.48 -0.09
C GLU A 234 13.23 -32.48 0.54
N ILE A 235 12.82 -33.50 -0.20
CA ILE A 235 11.92 -34.57 0.28
C ILE A 235 12.56 -35.36 1.44
N GLN A 236 13.84 -35.74 1.31
CA GLN A 236 14.57 -36.44 2.37
C GLN A 236 14.73 -35.59 3.64
N ASN A 237 15.00 -34.30 3.48
CA ASN A 237 15.10 -33.36 4.59
C ASN A 237 13.75 -33.18 5.30
N ILE A 238 12.63 -33.13 4.58
CA ILE A 238 11.30 -33.07 5.20
C ILE A 238 11.00 -34.36 5.97
N SER A 239 11.22 -35.52 5.36
CA SER A 239 10.93 -36.82 5.97
C SER A 239 11.67 -37.03 7.30
N SER A 240 12.94 -36.60 7.36
CA SER A 240 13.76 -36.69 8.58
C SER A 240 13.39 -35.67 9.66
N ASN A 241 12.97 -34.45 9.29
CA ASN A 241 12.72 -33.38 10.26
C ASN A 241 11.27 -33.28 10.74
N TRP A 242 10.29 -33.64 9.92
CA TRP A 242 8.86 -33.49 10.25
C TRP A 242 8.44 -34.39 11.42
N SER A 243 9.08 -35.55 11.58
CA SER A 243 8.85 -36.51 12.67
C SER A 243 9.67 -36.21 13.93
N SER A 244 10.64 -35.28 13.88
CA SER A 244 11.49 -34.92 15.02
C SER A 244 10.75 -33.98 15.99
N LYS A 245 10.27 -34.52 17.11
CA LYS A 245 9.52 -33.75 18.11
C LYS A 245 10.43 -32.87 18.97
N SER A 246 10.32 -31.56 18.77
CA SER A 246 10.34 -30.51 19.81
C SER A 246 10.18 -29.16 19.12
N TYR A 247 8.95 -28.65 18.99
CA TYR A 247 8.77 -27.24 18.65
C TYR A 247 9.25 -26.42 19.84
N LEU A 248 10.13 -25.44 19.59
CA LEU A 248 10.51 -24.50 20.63
C LEU A 248 9.28 -23.68 21.01
N ASP A 249 8.87 -23.77 22.26
CA ASP A 249 7.82 -22.91 22.79
C ASP A 249 8.21 -21.44 22.60
N VAL A 250 7.22 -20.62 22.27
CA VAL A 250 7.42 -19.17 22.25
C VAL A 250 7.63 -18.73 23.70
N LYS A 251 8.80 -18.17 23.98
CA LYS A 251 9.18 -17.68 25.30
C LYS A 251 8.16 -16.65 25.76
N THR A 252 7.64 -16.81 26.97
CA THR A 252 6.99 -15.72 27.68
C THR A 252 8.07 -14.78 28.20
N PHE A 253 8.01 -13.51 27.83
CA PHE A 253 8.97 -12.51 28.29
C PHE A 253 8.47 -11.88 29.59
N PRO A 254 9.33 -11.74 30.61
CA PRO A 254 8.97 -11.02 31.83
C PRO A 254 8.78 -9.53 31.53
N TYR A 255 7.95 -8.86 32.33
CA TYR A 255 7.85 -7.41 32.34
C TYR A 255 8.71 -6.84 33.49
N PRO A 256 9.58 -5.85 33.25
CA PRO A 256 9.94 -5.29 31.94
C PRO A 256 10.84 -6.25 31.12
N VAL A 257 10.78 -6.13 29.78
CA VAL A 257 11.66 -6.86 28.87
C VAL A 257 13.04 -6.20 28.87
N LEU A 258 14.07 -6.98 29.19
CA LEU A 258 15.45 -6.53 29.25
C LEU A 258 16.33 -7.35 28.30
N PRO A 259 17.44 -6.78 27.81
CA PRO A 259 18.40 -7.52 27.00
C PRO A 259 19.04 -8.67 27.79
N LYS A 260 19.41 -9.74 27.08
CA LYS A 260 20.14 -10.88 27.66
C LYS A 260 21.42 -11.14 26.88
N LYS A 261 22.50 -11.42 27.62
CA LYS A 261 23.80 -11.78 27.06
C LYS A 261 23.72 -13.11 26.30
N GLY A 262 24.33 -13.16 25.12
CA GLY A 262 24.33 -14.35 24.26
C GLY A 262 23.04 -14.58 23.46
N GLU A 263 22.02 -13.72 23.62
CA GLU A 263 20.76 -13.77 22.87
C GLU A 263 20.62 -12.55 21.93
N LYS A 264 19.73 -12.64 20.94
CA LYS A 264 19.39 -11.48 20.11
C LYS A 264 18.49 -10.51 20.88
N ASN A 265 18.94 -9.26 21.02
CA ASN A 265 18.21 -8.18 21.68
C ASN A 265 17.82 -7.13 20.64
N ILE A 266 16.52 -7.02 20.36
CA ILE A 266 15.98 -6.17 19.30
C ILE A 266 15.20 -5.03 19.94
N LEU A 267 15.71 -3.82 19.78
CA LEU A 267 15.01 -2.60 20.17
C LEU A 267 14.29 -2.06 18.93
N ILE A 268 12.98 -1.90 19.02
CA ILE A 268 12.15 -1.43 17.92
C ILE A 268 11.53 -0.11 18.33
N THR A 269 11.70 0.91 17.49
CA THR A 269 10.97 2.17 17.64
C THR A 269 10.14 2.45 16.40
N SER A 270 8.92 2.94 16.63
CA SER A 270 8.13 3.58 15.58
C SER A 270 8.19 5.08 15.77
N ALA A 271 8.34 5.82 14.66
CA ALA A 271 8.35 7.28 14.68
C ALA A 271 7.21 7.84 15.52
N LEU A 272 7.55 8.79 16.39
CA LEU A 272 6.59 9.41 17.29
C LEU A 272 5.57 10.21 16.45
N PRO A 273 4.28 9.81 16.38
CA PRO A 273 3.26 10.63 15.74
C PRO A 273 3.14 12.00 16.41
N TYR A 274 3.03 13.04 15.58
CA TYR A 274 2.78 14.39 16.08
C TYR A 274 1.36 14.52 16.62
N VAL A 275 1.22 14.95 17.87
CA VAL A 275 -0.02 14.80 18.64
C VAL A 275 -1.17 15.68 18.14
N ASN A 276 -0.94 16.71 17.34
CA ASN A 276 -2.00 17.68 17.04
C ASN A 276 -3.03 17.22 15.98
N ASN A 277 -2.94 15.99 15.48
CA ASN A 277 -3.81 15.47 14.43
C ASN A 277 -4.13 13.99 14.61
N VAL A 278 -5.37 13.61 14.31
CA VAL A 278 -5.77 12.20 14.22
C VAL A 278 -4.94 11.52 13.12
N PRO A 279 -4.33 10.35 13.40
CA PRO A 279 -3.51 9.65 12.41
C PRO A 279 -4.40 9.06 11.31
N HIS A 280 -3.98 9.19 10.05
CA HIS A 280 -4.63 8.52 8.92
C HIS A 280 -3.94 7.19 8.59
N LEU A 281 -4.57 6.39 7.70
CA LEU A 281 -4.05 5.05 7.36
C LEU A 281 -2.59 5.07 6.87
N GLY A 282 -2.19 6.14 6.18
CA GLY A 282 -0.81 6.36 5.74
C GLY A 282 0.19 6.51 6.89
N ASN A 283 -0.17 7.23 7.96
CA ASN A 283 0.68 7.29 9.16
C ASN A 283 0.79 5.92 9.83
N ILE A 284 -0.32 5.19 9.88
CA ILE A 284 -0.41 3.87 10.51
C ILE A 284 0.49 2.87 9.78
N ILE A 285 0.32 2.70 8.47
CA ILE A 285 1.13 1.74 7.71
C ILE A 285 2.59 2.14 7.61
N GLY A 286 2.90 3.43 7.45
CA GLY A 286 4.28 3.90 7.29
C GLY A 286 5.12 3.76 8.57
N CYS A 287 4.47 3.71 9.73
CA CYS A 287 5.15 3.70 11.03
C CYS A 287 4.68 2.52 11.90
N VAL A 288 3.61 2.71 12.68
CA VAL A 288 3.28 1.85 13.83
C VAL A 288 2.88 0.42 13.44
N LEU A 289 2.13 0.26 12.34
CA LEU A 289 1.70 -1.07 11.88
C LEU A 289 2.87 -1.85 11.26
N SER A 290 3.77 -1.17 10.54
CA SER A 290 5.00 -1.80 10.02
C SER A 290 5.88 -2.31 11.17
N ALA A 291 6.07 -1.48 12.20
CA ALA A 291 6.87 -1.84 13.37
C ALA A 291 6.23 -2.99 14.15
N ASP A 292 4.90 -2.99 14.30
CA ASP A 292 4.15 -4.06 14.99
C ASP A 292 4.29 -5.41 14.31
N ILE A 293 4.16 -5.47 12.98
CA ILE A 293 4.34 -6.72 12.21
C ILE A 293 5.74 -7.29 12.48
N PHE A 294 6.78 -6.45 12.43
CA PHE A 294 8.14 -6.89 12.70
C PHE A 294 8.36 -7.27 14.17
N ALA A 295 7.81 -6.52 15.13
CA ALA A 295 7.91 -6.83 16.55
C ALA A 295 7.27 -8.20 16.89
N ARG A 296 6.10 -8.49 16.32
CA ARG A 296 5.42 -9.79 16.48
C ARG A 296 6.26 -10.93 15.89
N TYR A 297 6.86 -10.72 14.73
CA TYR A 297 7.81 -11.67 14.15
C TYR A 297 9.02 -11.91 15.08
N CYS A 298 9.67 -10.86 15.58
CA CYS A 298 10.81 -11.00 16.49
C CYS A 298 10.46 -11.79 17.77
N ARG A 299 9.28 -11.53 18.34
CA ARG A 299 8.76 -12.29 19.49
C ARG A 299 8.54 -13.77 19.15
N GLN A 300 7.95 -14.07 17.99
CA GLN A 300 7.80 -15.46 17.50
C GLN A 300 9.13 -16.16 17.23
N ARG A 301 10.20 -15.40 16.95
CA ARG A 301 11.56 -15.92 16.83
C ARG A 301 12.31 -16.03 18.16
N ASN A 302 11.63 -15.81 19.30
CA ASN A 302 12.20 -15.84 20.64
C ASN A 302 13.35 -14.82 20.85
N TYR A 303 13.35 -13.71 20.11
CA TYR A 303 14.29 -12.61 20.33
C TYR A 303 13.79 -11.74 21.49
N ASN A 304 14.68 -11.27 22.37
CA ASN A 304 14.32 -10.29 23.39
C ASN A 304 13.93 -9.00 22.68
N THR A 305 12.65 -8.68 22.65
CA THR A 305 12.09 -7.64 21.79
C THR A 305 11.44 -6.58 22.66
N LEU A 306 11.90 -5.33 22.54
CA LEU A 306 11.27 -4.18 23.15
C LEU A 306 10.77 -3.23 22.06
N PHE A 307 9.45 -3.04 21.96
CA PHE A 307 8.79 -2.18 20.99
C PHE A 307 8.17 -0.95 21.66
N ILE A 308 8.76 0.22 21.38
CA ILE A 308 8.42 1.51 21.98
C ILE A 308 7.94 2.51 20.93
N SER A 309 6.94 3.30 21.29
CA SER A 309 6.59 4.54 20.59
C SER A 309 5.88 5.48 21.56
N GLY A 310 5.34 6.59 21.07
CA GLY A 310 4.64 7.60 21.85
C GLY A 310 4.27 8.80 21.01
N THR A 311 3.67 9.80 21.62
CA THR A 311 3.31 11.05 20.95
C THR A 311 4.44 12.08 21.06
N ASP A 312 4.70 12.77 19.94
CA ASP A 312 5.51 13.98 19.90
C ASP A 312 4.61 15.20 20.11
N GLU A 313 4.84 15.92 21.21
CA GLU A 313 3.86 16.85 21.78
C GLU A 313 4.29 18.32 21.78
N TYR A 314 5.57 18.61 21.60
CA TYR A 314 6.10 19.97 21.69
C TYR A 314 6.04 20.74 20.36
N GLY A 315 6.34 22.04 20.41
CA GLY A 315 6.54 22.86 19.22
C GLY A 315 5.33 23.71 18.80
N THR A 316 5.58 24.54 17.78
CA THR A 316 4.67 25.64 17.39
C THR A 316 3.31 25.17 16.91
N ALA A 317 3.21 23.99 16.31
CA ALA A 317 1.95 23.50 15.76
C ALA A 317 0.98 23.03 16.86
N THR A 318 1.47 22.58 18.02
CA THR A 318 0.65 22.36 19.22
C THR A 318 0.13 23.69 19.78
N GLU A 319 0.99 24.72 19.91
CA GLU A 319 0.55 26.05 20.37
C GLU A 319 -0.51 26.66 19.42
N ALA A 320 -0.31 26.51 18.12
CA ALA A 320 -1.26 26.96 17.10
C ALA A 320 -2.62 26.29 17.30
N LYS A 321 -2.62 24.96 17.47
CA LYS A 321 -3.84 24.19 17.65
C LYS A 321 -4.55 24.50 18.96
N ALA A 322 -3.78 24.70 20.02
CA ALA A 322 -4.30 25.13 21.32
C ALA A 322 -4.99 26.50 21.22
N LEU A 323 -4.39 27.44 20.49
CA LEU A 323 -4.99 28.75 20.22
C LEU A 323 -6.28 28.65 19.40
N GLU A 324 -6.28 27.83 18.34
CA GLU A 324 -7.48 27.56 17.51
C GLU A 324 -8.64 26.98 18.33
N GLU A 325 -8.36 25.98 19.17
CA GLU A 325 -9.35 25.33 20.03
C GLU A 325 -9.59 26.07 21.35
N LYS A 326 -8.99 27.26 21.54
CA LYS A 326 -9.11 28.11 22.74
C LYS A 326 -8.83 27.36 24.04
N THR A 327 -7.77 26.56 24.06
CA THR A 327 -7.36 25.73 25.21
C THR A 327 -5.84 25.81 25.42
N THR A 328 -5.29 25.06 26.38
CA THR A 328 -3.85 25.00 26.64
C THR A 328 -3.17 23.96 25.75
N PRO A 329 -1.87 24.10 25.43
CA PRO A 329 -1.10 23.07 24.74
C PRO A 329 -1.18 21.70 25.44
N GLN A 330 -1.08 21.65 26.76
CA GLN A 330 -1.21 20.42 27.54
C GLN A 330 -2.57 19.73 27.30
N ASN A 331 -3.68 20.48 27.31
CA ASN A 331 -5.01 19.92 27.07
C ASN A 331 -5.15 19.35 25.64
N ILE A 332 -4.52 19.97 24.63
CA ILE A 332 -4.46 19.41 23.27
C ILE A 332 -3.68 18.11 23.28
N CYS A 333 -2.51 18.10 23.90
CA CYS A 333 -1.66 16.92 24.00
C CYS A 333 -2.39 15.76 24.69
N ASP A 334 -3.07 16.01 25.82
CA ASP A 334 -3.81 14.99 26.56
C ASP A 334 -4.95 14.41 25.71
N LYS A 335 -5.78 15.29 25.12
CA LYS A 335 -6.89 14.90 24.26
C LYS A 335 -6.44 14.00 23.11
N PHE A 336 -5.38 14.38 22.40
CA PHE A 336 -4.95 13.63 21.24
C PHE A 336 -4.06 12.43 21.59
N PHE A 337 -3.34 12.45 22.71
CA PHE A 337 -2.68 11.24 23.22
C PHE A 337 -3.69 10.12 23.40
N ASP A 338 -4.83 10.41 24.04
CA ASP A 338 -5.90 9.43 24.24
C ASP A 338 -6.46 8.93 22.89
N ILE A 339 -6.70 9.83 21.93
CA ILE A 339 -7.15 9.46 20.58
C ILE A 339 -6.13 8.54 19.88
N HIS A 340 -4.85 8.88 19.91
CA HIS A 340 -3.79 8.05 19.30
C HIS A 340 -3.73 6.68 19.96
N ASN A 341 -3.73 6.65 21.29
CA ASN A 341 -3.69 5.42 22.07
C ASN A 341 -4.90 4.51 21.74
N ASP A 342 -6.11 5.07 21.70
CA ASP A 342 -7.32 4.33 21.38
C ASP A 342 -7.32 3.79 19.94
N VAL A 343 -6.89 4.60 18.97
CA VAL A 343 -6.75 4.15 17.57
C VAL A 343 -5.75 3.00 17.47
N TYR A 344 -4.58 3.12 18.09
CA TYR A 344 -3.55 2.08 18.01
C TYR A 344 -3.94 0.81 18.74
N ARG A 345 -4.66 0.93 19.87
CA ARG A 345 -5.26 -0.24 20.55
C ARG A 345 -6.30 -0.93 19.68
N TRP A 346 -7.17 -0.17 18.99
CA TRP A 346 -8.16 -0.75 18.07
C TRP A 346 -7.50 -1.45 16.87
N PHE A 347 -6.44 -0.87 16.30
CA PHE A 347 -5.60 -1.52 15.29
C PHE A 347 -4.73 -2.65 15.84
N ASN A 348 -4.86 -3.02 17.11
CA ASN A 348 -4.12 -4.09 17.79
C ASN A 348 -2.60 -3.93 17.64
N ILE A 349 -2.10 -2.70 17.80
CA ILE A 349 -0.66 -2.42 17.83
C ILE A 349 -0.10 -2.86 19.19
N GLY A 350 0.78 -3.85 19.18
CA GLY A 350 1.32 -4.49 20.38
C GLY A 350 2.59 -3.81 20.89
N PHE A 351 2.50 -2.52 21.25
CA PHE A 351 3.59 -1.84 21.97
C PHE A 351 3.86 -2.50 23.31
N ASP A 352 5.12 -2.58 23.71
CA ASP A 352 5.47 -2.91 25.11
C ASP A 352 5.23 -1.69 26.02
N TYR A 353 5.38 -0.48 25.46
CA TYR A 353 4.97 0.77 26.11
C TYR A 353 4.75 1.89 25.08
N PHE A 354 3.64 2.62 25.23
CA PHE A 354 3.30 3.80 24.43
C PHE A 354 3.31 5.04 25.33
N GLY A 355 4.30 5.91 25.15
CA GLY A 355 4.56 7.05 26.04
C GLY A 355 4.33 8.42 25.42
N ARG A 356 4.92 9.45 26.04
CA ARG A 356 4.72 10.87 25.71
C ARG A 356 6.03 11.64 25.86
N THR A 357 6.26 12.68 25.06
CA THR A 357 7.44 13.56 25.22
C THR A 357 7.26 14.64 26.29
N THR A 358 6.04 14.92 26.78
CA THR A 358 5.77 15.91 27.84
C THR A 358 5.99 15.34 29.25
N THR A 359 7.18 14.78 29.51
CA THR A 359 7.52 14.16 30.79
C THR A 359 8.78 14.78 31.44
N PRO A 360 8.90 14.76 32.78
CA PRO A 360 10.12 15.17 33.47
C PRO A 360 11.37 14.42 32.97
N GLU A 361 11.25 13.13 32.66
CA GLU A 361 12.33 12.28 32.15
C GLU A 361 12.83 12.75 30.79
N GLN A 362 11.94 13.22 29.92
CA GLN A 362 12.32 13.85 28.67
C GLN A 362 13.13 15.13 28.94
N THR A 363 12.66 16.00 29.83
CA THR A 363 13.39 17.24 30.19
C THR A 363 14.78 16.92 30.72
N GLU A 364 14.89 15.98 31.66
CA GLU A 364 16.16 15.56 32.26
C GLU A 364 17.14 15.02 31.20
N ILE A 365 16.68 14.09 30.34
CA ILE A 365 17.51 13.48 29.31
C ILE A 365 18.00 14.54 28.31
N VAL A 366 17.09 15.36 27.79
CA VAL A 366 17.43 16.35 26.76
C VAL A 366 18.38 17.40 27.30
N GLN A 367 18.15 17.90 28.52
CA GLN A 367 19.05 18.86 29.16
C GLN A 367 20.43 18.25 29.44
N SER A 368 20.48 17.00 29.92
CA SER A 368 21.74 16.28 30.14
C SER A 368 22.54 16.13 28.84
N PHE A 369 21.88 15.68 27.76
CA PHE A 369 22.52 15.54 26.45
C PHE A 369 23.00 16.87 25.90
N PHE A 370 22.18 17.92 25.98
CA PHE A 370 22.58 19.25 25.52
C PHE A 370 23.83 19.75 26.24
N LEU A 371 23.86 19.67 27.58
CA LEU A 371 25.02 20.10 28.37
C LEU A 371 26.26 19.29 28.01
N LYS A 372 26.12 17.97 27.81
CA LYS A 372 27.21 17.10 27.38
C LYS A 372 27.73 17.49 25.99
N ILE A 373 26.87 17.53 24.96
CA ILE A 373 27.21 17.92 23.59
C ILE A 373 27.86 19.32 23.55
N LYS A 374 27.37 20.25 24.38
CA LYS A 374 27.96 21.58 24.53
C LYS A 374 29.36 21.54 25.15
N SER A 375 29.56 20.74 26.20
CA SER A 375 30.87 20.59 26.85
C SER A 375 31.92 19.95 25.92
N GLU A 376 31.49 19.09 25.00
CA GLU A 376 32.32 18.48 23.95
C GLU A 376 32.61 19.44 22.77
N GLY A 377 32.12 20.69 22.81
CA GLY A 377 32.45 21.72 21.82
C GLY A 377 31.69 21.64 20.50
N TYR A 378 30.55 20.94 20.48
CA TYR A 378 29.70 20.79 19.29
C TYR A 378 28.53 21.78 19.23
N VAL A 379 28.40 22.70 20.19
CA VAL A 379 27.32 23.72 20.20
C VAL A 379 27.89 25.11 19.93
N LEU A 380 27.39 25.74 18.87
CA LEU A 380 27.66 27.12 18.49
C LEU A 380 26.56 28.03 19.04
N SER A 381 26.88 29.31 19.24
CA SER A 381 25.93 30.36 19.58
C SER A 381 25.99 31.45 18.53
N GLU A 382 24.84 31.80 17.94
CA GLU A 382 24.74 32.86 16.93
C GLU A 382 23.54 33.77 17.23
N ILE A 383 23.59 34.99 16.72
CA ILE A 383 22.47 35.95 16.80
C ILE A 383 21.72 35.90 15.47
N VAL A 384 20.41 35.70 15.53
CA VAL A 384 19.54 35.59 14.36
C VAL A 384 18.46 36.67 14.43
N ASP A 385 18.18 37.29 13.29
CA ASP A 385 17.08 38.25 13.16
C ASP A 385 15.76 37.48 13.02
N GLN A 386 14.79 37.80 13.88
CA GLN A 386 13.47 37.16 13.89
C GLN A 386 12.37 38.20 14.05
N LEU A 387 11.18 37.91 13.52
CA LEU A 387 10.03 38.79 13.68
C LEU A 387 9.36 38.57 15.04
N LEU A 388 9.21 39.65 15.82
CA LEU A 388 8.47 39.71 17.08
C LEU A 388 7.16 40.46 16.85
N CYS A 389 6.03 39.85 17.21
CA CYS A 389 4.78 40.58 17.37
C CYS A 389 4.67 41.08 18.81
N GLU A 390 4.79 42.39 19.01
CA GLU A 390 4.72 43.00 20.34
C GLU A 390 3.31 42.87 20.94
N SER A 391 2.26 42.95 20.12
CA SER A 391 0.88 42.80 20.58
C SER A 391 0.54 41.38 21.04
N CYS A 392 1.13 40.36 20.41
CA CYS A 392 0.95 38.95 20.78
C CYS A 392 2.02 38.44 21.76
N ASP A 393 2.98 39.30 22.14
CA ASP A 393 4.15 38.98 22.95
C ASP A 393 4.81 37.64 22.56
N ARG A 394 5.11 37.49 21.26
CA ARG A 394 5.74 36.27 20.74
C ARG A 394 6.51 36.48 19.45
N PHE A 395 7.59 35.72 19.31
CA PHE A 395 8.25 35.57 18.02
C PHE A 395 7.34 34.80 17.06
N LEU A 396 7.33 35.21 15.80
CA LEU A 396 6.51 34.64 14.76
C LEU A 396 7.32 33.62 13.98
N ALA A 397 6.87 32.37 13.99
CA ALA A 397 7.27 31.40 12.98
C ALA A 397 6.75 31.83 11.61
N ASP A 398 7.41 31.41 10.53
CA ASP A 398 7.09 31.80 9.15
C ASP A 398 5.60 31.64 8.79
N ARG A 399 4.94 30.60 9.31
CA ARG A 399 3.51 30.33 9.13
C ARG A 399 2.56 31.37 9.75
N PHE A 400 3.05 32.15 10.71
CA PHE A 400 2.32 33.23 11.37
C PHE A 400 2.69 34.61 10.82
N VAL A 401 3.49 34.66 9.77
CA VAL A 401 3.86 35.89 9.06
C VAL A 401 3.25 35.84 7.68
N GLU A 402 2.54 36.91 7.35
CA GLU A 402 2.13 37.20 5.98
C GLU A 402 2.63 38.58 5.59
N GLY A 403 2.73 38.87 4.30
CA GLY A 403 3.17 40.17 3.83
C GLY A 403 3.31 40.21 2.31
N THR A 404 3.72 41.36 1.80
CA THR A 404 3.89 41.55 0.37
C THR A 404 5.21 40.95 -0.10
N CYS A 405 5.15 40.11 -1.13
CA CYS A 405 6.32 39.47 -1.73
C CYS A 405 7.31 40.52 -2.25
N PRO A 406 8.59 40.49 -1.84
CA PRO A 406 9.57 41.47 -2.30
C PRO A 406 9.79 41.39 -3.83
N ARG A 407 9.58 40.21 -4.41
CA ARG A 407 9.84 39.90 -5.82
C ARG A 407 8.66 40.21 -6.75
N CYS A 408 7.51 39.54 -6.58
CA CYS A 408 6.36 39.67 -7.50
C CYS A 408 5.25 40.58 -6.99
N LYS A 409 5.42 41.20 -5.81
CA LYS A 409 4.44 42.09 -5.17
C LYS A 409 3.09 41.45 -4.82
N TYR A 410 3.00 40.12 -4.80
CA TYR A 410 1.84 39.41 -4.25
C TYR A 410 1.63 39.80 -2.77
N GLU A 411 0.45 40.30 -2.41
CA GLU A 411 0.20 40.97 -1.13
C GLU A 411 0.14 40.04 0.09
N ASP A 412 -0.10 38.75 -0.14
CA ASP A 412 -0.37 37.74 0.90
C ASP A 412 0.67 36.60 0.89
N ALA A 413 1.92 36.91 0.56
CA ALA A 413 3.00 35.93 0.64
C ALA A 413 3.22 35.48 2.08
N ARG A 414 3.48 34.18 2.27
CA ARG A 414 3.79 33.58 3.57
C ARG A 414 5.27 33.82 3.91
N GLY A 415 5.61 33.71 5.19
CA GLY A 415 6.98 33.91 5.68
C GLY A 415 8.03 32.93 5.15
N ASP A 416 7.61 31.83 4.53
CA ASP A 416 8.46 30.76 3.98
C ASP A 416 8.42 30.71 2.44
N GLN A 417 7.29 31.07 1.85
CA GLN A 417 7.05 30.94 0.41
C GLN A 417 5.99 31.91 -0.09
N CYS A 418 6.24 32.52 -1.24
CA CYS A 418 5.23 33.27 -1.97
C CYS A 418 4.39 32.34 -2.86
N ASP A 419 3.08 32.23 -2.60
CA ASP A 419 2.18 31.41 -3.41
C ASP A 419 1.91 32.01 -4.81
N GLY A 420 2.13 33.32 -5.00
CA GLY A 420 1.96 33.98 -6.30
C GLY A 420 3.06 33.69 -7.31
N CYS A 421 4.33 33.51 -6.89
CA CYS A 421 5.45 33.24 -7.80
C CYS A 421 6.27 31.99 -7.44
N GLY A 422 5.91 31.28 -6.38
CA GLY A 422 6.58 30.06 -5.91
C GLY A 422 7.95 30.30 -5.24
N HIS A 423 8.43 31.53 -5.15
CA HIS A 423 9.74 31.86 -4.59
C HIS A 423 9.76 31.64 -3.07
N LEU A 424 10.80 30.94 -2.58
CA LEU A 424 11.10 30.86 -1.16
C LEU A 424 11.62 32.21 -0.68
N VAL A 425 11.04 32.70 0.40
CA VAL A 425 11.36 34.01 1.00
C VAL A 425 11.68 33.80 2.47
N ASN A 426 12.52 34.63 3.07
CA ASN A 426 12.61 34.70 4.52
C ASN A 426 11.53 35.65 5.04
N ALA A 427 10.95 35.35 6.19
CA ALA A 427 9.89 36.17 6.78
C ALA A 427 10.34 37.62 7.02
N THR A 428 11.62 37.84 7.35
CA THR A 428 12.25 39.16 7.52
C THR A 428 12.34 39.97 6.23
N ASP A 429 12.29 39.32 5.07
CA ASP A 429 12.42 39.96 3.76
C ASP A 429 11.07 40.40 3.17
N LEU A 430 9.95 40.03 3.82
CA LEU A 430 8.61 40.43 3.40
C LEU A 430 8.43 41.95 3.54
N ILE A 431 7.83 42.56 2.52
CA ILE A 431 7.43 43.97 2.57
C ILE A 431 6.13 44.06 3.37
N SER A 432 6.02 45.03 4.28
CA SER A 432 4.85 45.20 5.14
C SER A 432 4.40 43.90 5.82
N PRO A 433 5.30 43.24 6.59
CA PRO A 433 4.94 42.00 7.26
C PRO A 433 3.82 42.28 8.26
N ARG A 434 2.95 41.30 8.45
CA ARG A 434 1.82 41.34 9.37
C ARG A 434 1.71 40.01 10.10
N CYS A 435 1.35 40.08 11.38
CA CYS A 435 1.08 38.90 12.17
C CYS A 435 -0.25 38.28 11.74
N LYS A 436 -0.26 37.01 11.37
CA LYS A 436 -1.50 36.30 11.00
C LYS A 436 -2.54 36.23 12.13
N VAL A 437 -2.09 36.36 13.38
CA VAL A 437 -2.95 36.23 14.58
C VAL A 437 -3.71 37.51 14.88
N CYS A 438 -3.05 38.68 14.84
CA CYS A 438 -3.64 39.95 15.26
C CYS A 438 -3.57 41.05 14.19
N SER A 439 -3.07 40.73 12.99
CA SER A 439 -2.89 41.63 11.85
C SER A 439 -1.93 42.81 12.06
N ASN A 440 -1.35 42.98 13.25
CA ASN A 440 -0.38 44.05 13.52
C ASN A 440 0.98 43.77 12.88
N ARG A 441 1.73 44.84 12.60
CA ARG A 441 3.08 44.78 12.02
C ARG A 441 4.08 44.27 13.07
N PRO A 442 4.80 43.16 12.81
CA PRO A 442 5.88 42.72 13.67
C PRO A 442 7.16 43.55 13.44
N ILE A 443 8.04 43.55 14.44
CA ILE A 443 9.36 44.18 14.38
C ILE A 443 10.46 43.12 14.25
N VAL A 444 11.58 43.46 13.60
CA VAL A 444 12.76 42.60 13.58
C VAL A 444 13.49 42.74 14.91
N LYS A 445 13.70 41.64 15.62
CA LYS A 445 14.42 41.57 16.89
C LYS A 445 15.52 40.52 16.81
N LYS A 446 16.71 40.92 17.26
CA LYS A 446 17.87 40.03 17.40
C LYS A 446 17.63 39.03 18.53
N SER A 447 17.81 37.76 18.23
CA SER A 447 17.59 36.66 19.14
C SER A 447 18.80 35.73 19.14
N GLN A 448 19.41 35.50 20.31
CA GLN A 448 20.51 34.55 20.44
C GLN A 448 19.98 33.11 20.37
N GLN A 449 20.61 32.26 19.58
CA GLN A 449 20.22 30.86 19.39
C GLN A 449 21.43 29.93 19.48
N PHE A 450 21.19 28.69 19.92
CA PHE A 450 22.17 27.63 19.83
C PHE A 450 22.02 26.83 18.54
N PHE A 451 23.15 26.43 17.98
CA PHE A 451 23.24 25.57 16.80
C PHE A 451 24.09 24.36 17.11
N LEU A 452 23.71 23.19 16.59
CA LEU A 452 24.61 22.05 16.53
C LEU A 452 25.56 22.21 15.35
N ASP A 453 26.86 22.10 15.63
CA ASP A 453 27.95 22.11 14.65
C ASP A 453 28.06 20.74 13.95
N LEU A 454 27.07 20.43 13.10
CA LEU A 454 27.08 19.22 12.27
C LEU A 454 28.33 19.05 11.40
N PRO A 455 28.93 20.11 10.80
CA PRO A 455 30.19 19.97 10.08
C PRO A 455 31.28 19.22 10.85
N LYS A 456 31.44 19.49 12.15
CA LYS A 456 32.43 18.78 13.00
C LYS A 456 32.13 17.30 13.21
N LEU A 457 30.88 16.88 13.02
CA LEU A 457 30.42 15.49 13.22
C LEU A 457 30.35 14.71 11.90
N GLU A 458 30.51 15.38 10.76
CA GLU A 458 30.29 14.81 9.43
C GLU A 458 31.13 13.56 9.17
N ASN A 459 32.41 13.57 9.53
CA ASN A 459 33.29 12.41 9.33
C ASN A 459 32.85 11.21 10.18
N LYS A 460 32.53 11.43 11.46
CA LYS A 460 32.03 10.36 12.36
C LYS A 460 30.70 9.78 11.84
N LEU A 461 29.81 10.61 11.32
CA LEU A 461 28.54 10.20 10.72
C LEU A 461 28.74 9.38 9.45
N LYS A 462 29.68 9.77 8.58
CA LYS A 462 30.03 9.03 7.37
C LYS A 462 30.63 7.67 7.70
N GLU A 463 31.55 7.63 8.64
CA GLU A 463 32.17 6.39 9.13
C GLU A 463 31.09 5.45 9.69
N TRP A 464 30.29 5.92 10.66
CA TRP A 464 29.20 5.13 11.23
C TRP A 464 28.20 4.66 10.17
N SER A 465 27.71 5.58 9.32
CA SER A 465 26.69 5.22 8.32
C SER A 465 27.19 4.17 7.34
N SER A 466 28.46 4.19 6.94
CA SER A 466 29.05 3.15 6.07
C SER A 466 28.99 1.73 6.67
N THR A 467 29.00 1.61 8.01
CA THR A 467 28.92 0.31 8.70
C THR A 467 27.50 -0.26 8.77
N VAL A 468 26.48 0.61 8.78
CA VAL A 468 25.07 0.21 8.99
C VAL A 468 24.19 0.38 7.75
N GLU A 469 24.63 1.11 6.72
CA GLU A 469 23.82 1.45 5.54
C GLU A 469 23.21 0.21 4.89
N LYS A 470 23.90 -0.94 4.88
CA LYS A 470 23.37 -2.20 4.35
C LYS A 470 22.02 -2.58 4.97
N GLY A 471 21.82 -2.28 6.25
CA GLY A 471 20.59 -2.55 7.01
C GLY A 471 19.45 -1.56 6.77
N TRP A 472 19.63 -0.54 5.91
CA TRP A 472 18.61 0.47 5.61
C TRP A 472 17.75 0.08 4.41
N SER A 473 16.49 0.49 4.42
CA SER A 473 15.61 0.38 3.26
C SER A 473 16.16 1.17 2.07
N SER A 474 15.75 0.80 0.85
CA SER A 474 16.14 1.54 -0.36
C SER A 474 15.75 3.01 -0.28
N VAL A 475 14.55 3.30 0.23
CA VAL A 475 14.04 4.66 0.46
C VAL A 475 14.95 5.44 1.40
N ALA A 476 15.32 4.85 2.54
CA ALA A 476 16.20 5.50 3.52
C ALA A 476 17.56 5.84 2.92
N LYS A 477 18.17 4.92 2.16
CA LYS A 477 19.46 5.15 1.46
C LYS A 477 19.36 6.31 0.48
N VAL A 478 18.32 6.32 -0.35
CA VAL A 478 18.11 7.37 -1.36
C VAL A 478 17.95 8.74 -0.71
N VAL A 479 17.19 8.84 0.39
CA VAL A 479 16.94 10.10 1.08
C VAL A 479 18.17 10.57 1.87
N ALA A 480 18.91 9.68 2.52
CA ALA A 480 20.07 10.04 3.32
C ALA A 480 21.31 10.39 2.48
N LYS A 481 21.46 9.80 1.30
CA LYS A 481 22.66 9.95 0.46
C LYS A 481 23.00 11.40 0.09
N PRO A 482 22.06 12.26 -0.36
CA PRO A 482 22.36 13.67 -0.62
C PRO A 482 22.87 14.41 0.62
N TRP A 483 22.29 14.15 1.80
CA TRP A 483 22.70 14.77 3.06
C TRP A 483 24.14 14.43 3.44
N LEU A 484 24.55 13.17 3.24
CA LEU A 484 25.92 12.73 3.51
C LEU A 484 26.91 13.21 2.43
N ARG A 485 26.46 13.49 1.21
CA ARG A 485 27.32 13.92 0.09
C ARG A 485 27.56 15.44 0.08
N ASP A 486 26.50 16.24 0.26
CA ASP A 486 26.49 17.67 -0.08
C ASP A 486 27.09 18.59 1.02
N GLY A 487 27.63 17.98 2.08
CA GLY A 487 28.19 18.68 3.24
C GLY A 487 27.12 19.09 4.25
N LEU A 488 27.34 18.77 5.52
CA LEU A 488 26.40 19.12 6.58
C LEU A 488 26.60 20.58 7.00
N LYS A 489 25.51 21.25 7.34
CA LYS A 489 25.52 22.65 7.80
C LYS A 489 25.06 22.73 9.25
N PRO A 490 25.49 23.75 10.02
CA PRO A 490 24.95 23.95 11.36
C PRO A 490 23.41 24.00 11.38
N ARG A 491 22.82 23.49 12.45
CA ARG A 491 21.36 23.41 12.61
C ARG A 491 20.95 24.03 13.93
N CYS A 492 20.02 24.99 13.88
CA CYS A 492 19.51 25.67 15.07
C CYS A 492 18.69 24.69 15.94
N ILE A 493 19.08 24.54 17.21
CA ILE A 493 18.49 23.61 18.17
C ILE A 493 17.66 24.30 19.26
N THR A 494 17.49 25.63 19.21
CA THR A 494 16.63 26.38 20.13
C THR A 494 15.57 27.19 19.40
N ARG A 495 14.48 27.52 20.09
CA ARG A 495 13.38 28.33 19.58
C ARG A 495 12.83 29.25 20.65
N ASP A 496 12.35 30.42 20.23
CA ASP A 496 11.57 31.35 21.05
C ASP A 496 10.10 30.92 21.11
N LEU A 497 9.83 29.82 21.79
CA LEU A 497 8.49 29.31 22.05
C LEU A 497 8.29 29.15 23.56
N LYS A 498 7.03 29.11 24.00
CA LYS A 498 6.69 28.85 25.40
C LYS A 498 6.49 27.35 25.63
N TRP A 499 5.94 26.62 24.66
CA TRP A 499 5.67 25.20 24.72
C TRP A 499 6.83 24.34 24.19
N GLY A 500 7.70 23.92 25.10
CA GLY A 500 8.86 23.08 24.82
C GLY A 500 9.71 22.86 26.06
N ILE A 501 10.81 22.11 25.91
CA ILE A 501 11.74 21.86 27.01
C ILE A 501 12.63 23.10 27.23
N PRO A 502 12.68 23.68 28.44
CA PRO A 502 13.48 24.86 28.70
C PRO A 502 14.97 24.57 28.56
N VAL A 503 15.71 25.56 28.03
CA VAL A 503 17.17 25.46 27.85
C VAL A 503 17.87 25.82 29.17
N PRO A 504 18.74 24.95 29.72
CA PRO A 504 19.31 25.12 31.06
C PRO A 504 20.56 26.03 31.03
N ILE A 505 20.47 27.20 30.38
CA ILE A 505 21.56 28.17 30.25
C ILE A 505 21.05 29.57 30.60
N LYS A 506 21.85 30.30 31.39
CA LYS A 506 21.57 31.70 31.71
C LYS A 506 21.46 32.55 30.44
N GLY A 507 20.41 33.36 30.34
CA GLY A 507 20.06 34.14 29.14
C GLY A 507 19.15 33.43 28.14
N PHE A 508 18.77 32.17 28.40
CA PHE A 508 17.84 31.38 27.58
C PHE A 508 16.55 31.01 28.34
N GLU A 509 16.20 31.74 29.40
CA GLU A 509 15.08 31.42 30.29
C GLU A 509 13.72 31.40 29.58
N ASN A 510 13.56 32.19 28.50
CA ASN A 510 12.35 32.27 27.69
C ASN A 510 12.47 31.50 26.37
N LYS A 511 13.38 30.51 26.30
CA LYS A 511 13.64 29.70 25.10
C LYS A 511 13.51 28.23 25.43
N VAL A 512 13.09 27.50 24.42
CA VAL A 512 12.96 26.05 24.48
C VAL A 512 13.83 25.38 23.42
N PHE A 513 14.12 24.10 23.60
CA PHE A 513 14.72 23.30 22.54
C PHE A 513 13.77 23.19 21.35
N TYR A 514 14.36 23.18 20.15
CA TYR A 514 13.64 22.93 18.93
C TYR A 514 13.18 21.48 18.89
N VAL A 515 11.95 21.23 18.44
CA VAL A 515 11.35 19.88 18.43
C VAL A 515 12.20 18.82 17.71
N TRP A 516 12.92 19.22 16.66
CA TRP A 516 13.80 18.31 15.92
C TRP A 516 15.13 17.98 16.63
N PHE A 517 15.43 18.68 17.72
CA PHE A 517 16.51 18.32 18.64
C PHE A 517 16.02 17.37 19.72
N ASP A 518 14.89 17.67 20.38
CA ASP A 518 14.45 16.93 21.55
C ASP A 518 13.64 15.66 21.23
N ALA A 519 12.80 15.67 20.19
CA ALA A 519 11.87 14.57 19.89
C ALA A 519 12.54 13.20 19.76
N PRO A 520 13.71 13.03 19.12
CA PRO A 520 14.39 11.73 19.06
C PRO A 520 14.82 11.19 20.43
N PHE A 521 15.11 12.05 21.42
CA PHE A 521 15.36 11.61 22.80
C PHE A 521 14.10 11.07 23.48
N GLY A 522 12.92 11.34 22.90
CA GLY A 522 11.64 10.73 23.27
C GLY A 522 11.72 9.20 23.33
N TYR A 523 12.43 8.55 22.42
CA TYR A 523 12.59 7.09 22.48
C TYR A 523 13.30 6.64 23.76
N ILE A 524 14.30 7.38 24.22
CA ILE A 524 15.06 7.08 25.44
C ILE A 524 14.23 7.39 26.68
N SER A 525 13.57 8.55 26.73
CA SER A 525 12.77 8.97 27.88
C SER A 525 11.51 8.12 28.07
N ILE A 526 10.87 7.71 26.99
CA ILE A 526 9.76 6.76 27.01
C ILE A 526 10.24 5.40 27.52
N THR A 527 11.43 4.95 27.13
CA THR A 527 12.02 3.71 27.67
C THR A 527 12.37 3.84 29.15
N LYS A 528 12.84 5.02 29.60
CA LYS A 528 13.09 5.32 31.03
C LYS A 528 11.81 5.29 31.87
N ARG A 529 10.69 5.75 31.29
CA ARG A 529 9.35 5.64 31.88
C ARG A 529 8.86 4.19 31.96
N TYR A 530 9.19 3.37 30.96
CA TYR A 530 8.89 1.95 30.95
C TYR A 530 9.67 1.15 32.00
N THR A 531 10.98 1.41 32.13
CA THR A 531 11.84 0.72 33.12
C THR A 531 12.97 1.61 33.62
N LYS A 532 13.28 1.49 34.91
CA LYS A 532 14.43 2.16 35.54
C LYS A 532 15.77 1.71 34.93
N GLU A 533 15.80 0.51 34.32
CA GLU A 533 16.99 -0.10 33.72
C GLU A 533 17.13 0.20 32.22
N TYR A 534 16.51 1.28 31.72
CA TYR A 534 16.50 1.66 30.30
C TYR A 534 17.89 1.75 29.65
N GLN A 535 18.92 2.03 30.45
CA GLN A 535 20.31 2.07 29.99
C GLN A 535 20.79 0.72 29.46
N GLN A 536 20.23 -0.41 29.91
CA GLN A 536 20.57 -1.71 29.32
C GLN A 536 20.19 -1.77 27.83
N TRP A 537 19.15 -1.05 27.39
CA TRP A 537 18.77 -0.96 25.98
C TRP A 537 19.52 0.14 25.23
N TRP A 538 19.71 1.30 25.87
CA TRP A 538 20.21 2.51 25.18
C TRP A 538 21.69 2.80 25.38
N LYS A 539 22.34 2.19 26.36
CA LYS A 539 23.78 2.31 26.66
C LYS A 539 24.30 0.95 27.21
N PRO A 540 24.12 -0.16 26.48
CA PRO A 540 24.52 -1.48 26.92
C PRO A 540 26.05 -1.58 27.08
N THR A 541 26.50 -2.27 28.13
CA THR A 541 27.94 -2.46 28.40
C THR A 541 28.47 -3.84 28.03
N ASP A 542 27.61 -4.87 28.07
CA ASP A 542 28.00 -6.28 28.00
C ASP A 542 27.11 -7.12 27.07
N VAL A 543 26.16 -6.46 26.40
CA VAL A 543 25.20 -7.06 25.46
C VAL A 543 25.16 -6.28 24.15
N GLN A 544 24.84 -6.97 23.06
CA GLN A 544 24.56 -6.31 21.79
C GLN A 544 23.06 -6.04 21.67
N VAL A 545 22.72 -4.79 21.34
CA VAL A 545 21.35 -4.35 21.03
C VAL A 545 21.31 -3.89 19.57
N ASP A 546 20.42 -4.50 18.79
CA ASP A 546 20.18 -4.07 17.41
C ASP A 546 18.93 -3.17 17.38
N LEU A 547 19.14 -1.87 17.12
CA LEU A 547 18.06 -0.88 17.03
C LEU A 547 17.48 -0.81 15.61
N TYR A 548 16.18 -1.08 15.49
CA TYR A 548 15.34 -0.92 14.31
C TYR A 548 14.42 0.30 14.47
N GLN A 549 14.41 1.19 13.47
CA GLN A 549 13.55 2.36 13.47
C GLN A 549 12.64 2.37 12.24
N PHE A 550 11.32 2.45 12.46
CA PHE A 550 10.29 2.45 11.42
C PHE A 550 9.67 3.83 11.27
N MET A 551 9.65 4.36 10.04
CA MET A 551 9.16 5.71 9.76
C MET A 551 8.77 5.93 8.29
N ALA A 552 8.09 7.04 8.01
CA ALA A 552 7.97 7.56 6.64
C ALA A 552 9.25 8.29 6.19
N LYS A 553 9.46 8.40 4.88
CA LYS A 553 10.68 8.99 4.28
C LYS A 553 11.07 10.39 4.78
N ASP A 554 10.10 11.21 5.20
CA ASP A 554 10.36 12.57 5.68
C ASP A 554 11.17 12.61 6.98
N ASN A 555 11.09 11.55 7.79
CA ASN A 555 11.81 11.45 9.05
C ASN A 555 13.23 10.91 8.89
N VAL A 556 13.62 10.46 7.69
CA VAL A 556 14.92 9.85 7.43
C VAL A 556 16.08 10.78 7.78
N PRO A 557 16.13 12.07 7.35
CA PRO A 557 17.26 12.93 7.70
C PRO A 557 17.45 13.07 9.21
N PHE A 558 16.38 13.00 9.99
CA PHE A 558 16.45 13.14 11.43
C PHE A 558 17.00 11.91 12.13
N HIS A 559 16.80 10.72 11.58
CA HIS A 559 17.25 9.46 12.16
C HIS A 559 18.53 8.92 11.52
N ALA A 560 18.84 9.32 10.28
CA ALA A 560 20.08 8.99 9.61
C ALA A 560 21.20 10.02 9.88
N ILE A 561 20.85 11.27 10.18
CA ILE A 561 21.81 12.36 10.38
C ILE A 561 21.71 12.93 11.80
N MET A 562 20.59 13.56 12.14
CA MET A 562 20.49 14.40 13.34
C MET A 562 20.68 13.62 14.64
N PHE A 563 19.85 12.60 14.88
CA PHE A 563 19.88 11.84 16.13
C PHE A 563 21.19 11.07 16.33
N PRO A 564 21.74 10.36 15.32
CA PRO A 564 23.09 9.80 15.43
C PRO A 564 24.15 10.86 15.71
N ALA A 565 24.03 12.07 15.14
CA ALA A 565 24.97 13.16 15.42
C ALA A 565 24.93 13.55 16.90
N TYR A 566 23.72 13.64 17.50
CA TYR A 566 23.57 13.97 18.92
C TYR A 566 24.23 12.91 19.81
N LEU A 567 23.98 11.63 19.52
CA LEU A 567 24.53 10.50 20.28
C LEU A 567 26.06 10.39 20.13
N LEU A 568 26.59 10.57 18.91
CA LEU A 568 28.02 10.58 18.63
C LEU A 568 28.73 11.80 19.24
N ALA A 569 28.07 12.95 19.30
CA ALA A 569 28.59 14.15 19.93
C ALA A 569 28.66 14.01 21.45
N ALA A 570 27.67 13.33 22.07
CA ALA A 570 27.72 13.03 23.50
C ALA A 570 28.84 12.04 23.86
N ASN A 571 29.18 11.14 22.93
CA ASN A 571 30.30 10.20 23.02
C ASN A 571 30.28 9.32 24.29
N GLU A 572 29.11 8.78 24.62
CA GLU A 572 28.91 7.98 25.84
C GLU A 572 28.57 6.49 25.56
N GLY A 573 28.78 6.01 24.33
CA GLY A 573 28.47 4.61 23.98
C GLY A 573 26.98 4.30 23.91
N TYR A 574 26.15 5.26 23.50
CA TYR A 574 24.72 5.01 23.26
C TYR A 574 24.49 4.08 22.07
N THR A 575 23.45 3.27 22.13
CA THR A 575 22.96 2.43 21.04
C THR A 575 22.60 3.30 19.85
N LEU A 576 23.33 3.14 18.75
CA LEU A 576 23.02 3.78 17.47
C LEU A 576 22.10 2.89 16.65
N MET A 577 21.31 3.50 15.79
CA MET A 577 20.41 2.78 14.89
C MET A 577 21.21 1.87 13.94
N LYS A 578 20.77 0.62 13.80
CA LYS A 578 21.37 -0.35 12.88
C LYS A 578 20.54 -0.53 11.62
N HIS A 579 19.21 -0.49 11.76
CA HIS A 579 18.26 -0.70 10.67
C HIS A 579 17.28 0.47 10.57
N LEU A 580 17.28 1.15 9.42
CA LEU A 580 16.35 2.24 9.10
C LEU A 580 15.30 1.76 8.10
N MET A 581 14.09 1.51 8.59
CA MET A 581 12.97 1.00 7.80
C MET A 581 12.05 2.15 7.39
N ALA A 582 12.45 2.88 6.36
CA ALA A 582 11.65 3.96 5.79
C ALA A 582 10.71 3.47 4.68
N THR A 583 9.49 4.03 4.63
CA THR A 583 8.52 3.80 3.54
C THR A 583 8.30 5.03 2.68
N GLU A 584 7.84 4.80 1.45
CA GLU A 584 7.19 5.80 0.61
C GLU A 584 5.78 6.13 1.15
N TYR A 585 5.02 6.98 0.46
CA TYR A 585 3.69 7.36 0.92
C TYR A 585 2.61 6.37 0.52
N LEU A 586 1.63 6.21 1.40
CA LEU A 586 0.31 5.70 1.03
C LEU A 586 -0.57 6.90 0.66
N ASN A 587 -1.04 6.93 -0.58
CA ASN A 587 -2.07 7.84 -1.06
C ASN A 587 -3.46 7.25 -0.84
N TYR A 588 -4.51 8.06 -1.02
CA TYR A 588 -5.90 7.65 -0.89
C TYR A 588 -6.61 7.83 -2.24
N GLU A 589 -7.02 6.72 -2.84
CA GLU A 589 -7.51 6.67 -4.22
C GLU A 589 -6.49 7.36 -5.16
N ASP A 590 -6.95 8.31 -5.97
CA ASP A 590 -6.12 9.07 -6.91
C ASP A 590 -5.53 10.37 -6.29
N THR A 591 -5.62 10.54 -4.97
CA THR A 591 -5.28 11.79 -4.27
C THR A 591 -4.50 11.53 -2.96
N LYS A 592 -3.98 12.60 -2.34
CA LYS A 592 -3.41 12.55 -1.00
C LYS A 592 -4.49 12.64 0.08
N PHE A 593 -4.20 12.07 1.25
CA PHE A 593 -4.97 12.31 2.47
C PHE A 593 -5.04 13.81 2.78
N SER A 594 -6.21 14.31 3.17
CA SER A 594 -6.41 15.73 3.45
C SER A 594 -7.49 15.94 4.51
N LYS A 595 -7.07 16.26 5.73
CA LYS A 595 -7.98 16.52 6.86
C LYS A 595 -8.88 17.72 6.62
N SER A 596 -8.32 18.83 6.12
CA SER A 596 -9.09 20.07 5.86
C SER A 596 -10.17 19.89 4.80
N ARG A 597 -9.99 18.95 3.87
CA ARG A 597 -10.96 18.63 2.81
C ARG A 597 -11.80 17.38 3.10
N GLY A 598 -11.59 16.72 4.24
CA GLY A 598 -12.27 15.47 4.58
C GLY A 598 -11.98 14.31 3.62
N ILE A 599 -10.77 14.27 3.03
CA ILE A 599 -10.38 13.24 2.07
C ILE A 599 -9.51 12.19 2.75
N GLY A 600 -9.98 10.94 2.74
CA GLY A 600 -9.27 9.77 3.26
C GLY A 600 -9.89 9.22 4.54
N VAL A 601 -9.48 8.01 4.88
CA VAL A 601 -9.89 7.33 6.12
C VAL A 601 -8.90 7.66 7.23
N PHE A 602 -9.40 8.18 8.34
CA PHE A 602 -8.62 8.38 9.56
C PHE A 602 -8.78 7.19 10.51
N GLY A 603 -7.85 7.04 11.46
CA GLY A 603 -7.84 5.90 12.36
C GLY A 603 -9.10 5.76 13.21
N THR A 604 -9.75 6.89 13.55
CA THR A 604 -11.06 6.93 14.20
C THR A 604 -12.15 6.41 13.27
N ASP A 605 -12.15 6.86 12.01
CA ASP A 605 -13.17 6.54 11.03
C ASP A 605 -13.13 5.04 10.66
N ALA A 606 -11.93 4.46 10.60
CA ALA A 606 -11.73 3.04 10.27
C ALA A 606 -12.55 2.12 11.20
N ARG A 607 -12.64 2.46 12.49
CA ARG A 607 -13.43 1.73 13.49
C ARG A 607 -14.92 1.74 13.19
N ASP A 608 -15.43 2.86 12.70
CA ASP A 608 -16.86 3.07 12.52
C ASP A 608 -17.38 2.47 11.21
N THR A 609 -16.49 1.99 10.33
CA THR A 609 -16.86 1.34 9.07
C THR A 609 -17.51 -0.04 9.23
N GLY A 610 -17.40 -0.66 10.42
CA GLY A 610 -17.82 -2.04 10.66
C GLY A 610 -16.85 -3.10 10.09
N ILE A 611 -15.79 -2.69 9.40
CA ILE A 611 -14.73 -3.59 8.92
C ILE A 611 -13.76 -3.90 10.08
N PRO A 612 -13.52 -5.18 10.42
CA PRO A 612 -12.61 -5.54 11.51
C PRO A 612 -11.18 -5.04 11.30
N ALA A 613 -10.49 -4.70 12.39
CA ALA A 613 -9.12 -4.18 12.36
C ALA A 613 -8.15 -5.08 11.56
N ASP A 614 -8.28 -6.40 11.65
CA ASP A 614 -7.39 -7.33 10.94
C ASP A 614 -7.54 -7.26 9.41
N VAL A 615 -8.72 -6.92 8.89
CA VAL A 615 -8.91 -6.70 7.44
C VAL A 615 -8.15 -5.45 6.99
N TRP A 616 -8.19 -4.38 7.79
CA TRP A 616 -7.38 -3.18 7.55
C TRP A 616 -5.89 -3.49 7.62
N ARG A 617 -5.44 -4.20 8.67
CA ARG A 617 -4.04 -4.58 8.86
C ARG A 617 -3.53 -5.41 7.68
N PHE A 618 -4.31 -6.41 7.25
CA PHE A 618 -4.00 -7.24 6.08
C PHE A 618 -3.82 -6.39 4.83
N TYR A 619 -4.82 -5.58 4.49
CA TYR A 619 -4.78 -4.83 3.23
C TYR A 619 -3.67 -3.80 3.21
N LEU A 620 -3.49 -3.04 4.31
CA LEU A 620 -2.42 -2.06 4.42
C LEU A 620 -1.03 -2.72 4.33
N ALA A 621 -0.83 -3.89 4.92
CA ALA A 621 0.40 -4.65 4.78
C ALA A 621 0.59 -5.17 3.34
N TYR A 622 -0.49 -5.59 2.68
CA TYR A 622 -0.50 -6.06 1.29
C TYR A 622 -0.09 -4.95 0.30
N VAL A 623 -0.58 -3.72 0.51
CA VAL A 623 -0.24 -2.54 -0.30
C VAL A 623 0.84 -1.65 0.34
N ARG A 624 1.66 -2.19 1.24
CA ARG A 624 2.69 -1.41 1.94
C ARG A 624 3.64 -0.72 0.95
N PRO A 625 3.87 0.61 1.06
CA PRO A 625 4.69 1.39 0.11
C PRO A 625 6.19 1.23 0.39
N GLU A 626 6.76 0.05 0.07
CA GLU A 626 8.16 -0.28 0.41
C GLU A 626 9.20 0.32 -0.56
N THR A 627 8.86 0.42 -1.84
CA THR A 627 9.79 0.84 -2.91
C THR A 627 9.29 2.03 -3.73
N GLN A 628 7.98 2.25 -3.74
CA GLN A 628 7.29 3.32 -4.44
C GLN A 628 6.01 3.66 -3.68
N ASP A 629 5.45 4.83 -3.95
CA ASP A 629 4.13 5.19 -3.44
C ASP A 629 3.09 4.11 -3.81
N SER A 630 2.14 3.90 -2.91
CA SER A 630 1.01 2.98 -3.10
C SER A 630 -0.29 3.71 -2.83
N ASN A 631 -1.40 3.22 -3.35
CA ASN A 631 -2.71 3.85 -3.18
C ASN A 631 -3.62 2.91 -2.38
N PHE A 632 -4.28 3.44 -1.36
CA PHE A 632 -5.43 2.78 -0.77
C PHE A 632 -6.62 2.90 -1.74
N ASN A 633 -7.28 1.80 -2.05
CA ASN A 633 -8.46 1.79 -2.92
C ASN A 633 -9.55 0.87 -2.35
N TRP A 634 -10.78 1.37 -2.25
CA TRP A 634 -11.89 0.59 -1.67
C TRP A 634 -12.27 -0.66 -2.47
N VAL A 635 -12.22 -0.58 -3.80
CA VAL A 635 -12.55 -1.71 -4.68
C VAL A 635 -11.48 -2.79 -4.57
N ASP A 636 -10.21 -2.39 -4.50
CA ASP A 636 -9.09 -3.31 -4.33
C ASP A 636 -9.08 -3.91 -2.92
N LEU A 637 -9.41 -3.15 -1.86
CA LEU A 637 -9.63 -3.69 -0.52
C LEU A 637 -10.68 -4.82 -0.54
N ALA A 638 -11.86 -4.56 -1.11
CA ALA A 638 -12.92 -5.56 -1.19
C ALA A 638 -12.49 -6.77 -2.04
N THR A 639 -11.81 -6.52 -3.15
CA THR A 639 -11.29 -7.56 -4.05
C THR A 639 -10.29 -8.46 -3.33
N LYS A 640 -9.30 -7.89 -2.64
CA LYS A 640 -8.25 -8.64 -1.93
C LYS A 640 -8.77 -9.33 -0.69
N ASN A 641 -9.74 -8.73 0.02
CA ASN A 641 -10.46 -9.44 1.07
C ASN A 641 -11.13 -10.71 0.51
N ASN A 642 -11.87 -10.59 -0.59
CA ASN A 642 -12.61 -11.73 -1.13
C ASN A 642 -11.69 -12.76 -1.78
N SER A 643 -10.65 -12.34 -2.51
CA SER A 643 -9.76 -13.26 -3.21
C SER A 643 -8.72 -13.91 -2.31
N GLU A 644 -8.05 -13.14 -1.45
CA GLU A 644 -6.92 -13.63 -0.65
C GLU A 644 -7.35 -14.10 0.75
N LEU A 645 -8.22 -13.35 1.43
CA LEU A 645 -8.67 -13.76 2.77
C LEU A 645 -9.77 -14.80 2.68
N LEU A 646 -10.88 -14.52 1.98
CA LEU A 646 -12.02 -15.45 1.95
C LEU A 646 -11.72 -16.70 1.11
N ASN A 647 -11.39 -16.53 -0.18
CA ASN A 647 -11.28 -17.64 -1.13
C ASN A 647 -9.95 -18.42 -1.05
N ASN A 648 -8.93 -17.88 -0.38
CA ASN A 648 -7.63 -18.54 -0.23
C ASN A 648 -7.35 -18.90 1.23
N PHE A 649 -6.87 -17.96 2.06
CA PHE A 649 -6.41 -18.26 3.42
C PHE A 649 -7.54 -18.84 4.30
N GLY A 650 -8.67 -18.14 4.36
CA GLY A 650 -9.85 -18.54 5.12
C GLY A 650 -10.47 -19.82 4.61
N ASN A 651 -10.55 -20.01 3.29
CA ASN A 651 -11.04 -21.26 2.71
C ASN A 651 -10.18 -22.46 3.10
N PHE A 652 -8.85 -22.33 3.06
CA PHE A 652 -7.94 -23.41 3.45
C PHE A 652 -8.13 -23.78 4.93
N VAL A 653 -8.02 -22.80 5.82
CA VAL A 653 -8.16 -23.01 7.28
C VAL A 653 -9.54 -23.56 7.63
N ASN A 654 -10.61 -22.98 7.06
CA ASN A 654 -11.97 -23.44 7.33
C ASN A 654 -12.18 -24.88 6.88
N ARG A 655 -11.77 -25.24 5.65
CA ARG A 655 -11.93 -26.61 5.14
C ARG A 655 -11.17 -27.61 5.99
N ALA A 656 -9.93 -27.31 6.37
CA ALA A 656 -9.14 -28.18 7.25
C ALA A 656 -9.85 -28.43 8.59
N LEU A 657 -10.29 -27.37 9.26
CA LEU A 657 -10.97 -27.46 10.57
C LEU A 657 -12.33 -28.15 10.49
N VAL A 658 -13.18 -27.79 9.53
CA VAL A 658 -14.50 -28.41 9.33
C VAL A 658 -14.36 -29.90 9.00
N PHE A 659 -13.33 -30.29 8.27
CA PHE A 659 -13.06 -31.71 8.02
C PHE A 659 -12.69 -32.47 9.29
N ALA A 660 -11.78 -31.90 10.09
CA ALA A 660 -11.36 -32.49 11.36
C ALA A 660 -12.55 -32.66 12.31
N GLU A 661 -13.39 -31.62 12.43
CA GLU A 661 -14.62 -31.66 13.23
C GLU A 661 -15.59 -32.73 12.71
N LYS A 662 -15.91 -32.70 11.42
CA LYS A 662 -16.99 -33.52 10.84
C LYS A 662 -16.68 -35.01 10.78
N TYR A 663 -15.42 -35.38 10.54
CA TYR A 663 -15.05 -36.77 10.25
C TYR A 663 -14.10 -37.39 11.27
N PHE A 664 -13.50 -36.58 12.15
CA PHE A 664 -12.49 -37.06 13.10
C PHE A 664 -12.71 -36.58 14.53
N ASP A 665 -13.92 -36.14 14.89
CA ASP A 665 -14.25 -35.72 16.27
C ASP A 665 -13.29 -34.64 16.81
N SER A 666 -12.88 -33.73 15.91
CA SER A 666 -11.90 -32.67 16.18
C SER A 666 -10.53 -33.19 16.67
N LYS A 667 -10.20 -34.46 16.42
CA LYS A 667 -8.91 -35.07 16.71
C LYS A 667 -8.09 -35.18 15.44
N ILE A 668 -6.80 -34.87 15.56
CA ILE A 668 -5.83 -35.09 14.49
C ILE A 668 -5.68 -36.62 14.33
N PRO A 669 -6.02 -37.19 13.17
CA PRO A 669 -5.89 -38.63 12.97
C PRO A 669 -4.41 -39.02 12.72
N PRO A 670 -4.05 -40.31 12.78
CA PRO A 670 -2.69 -40.75 12.47
C PRO A 670 -2.24 -40.31 11.07
N ILE A 671 -1.01 -39.80 10.95
CA ILE A 671 -0.48 -39.25 9.69
C ILE A 671 0.59 -40.21 9.14
N GLU A 672 0.29 -40.85 8.00
CA GLU A 672 1.21 -41.69 7.23
C GLU A 672 1.56 -41.00 5.90
N LEU A 673 2.72 -40.34 5.85
CA LEU A 673 3.13 -39.50 4.72
C LEU A 673 3.35 -40.31 3.43
N GLN A 674 2.67 -39.88 2.36
CA GLN A 674 2.87 -40.31 0.98
C GLN A 674 3.74 -39.31 0.21
N GLU A 675 4.11 -39.65 -1.02
CA GLU A 675 4.95 -38.79 -1.87
C GLU A 675 4.33 -37.40 -2.11
N ASP A 676 3.04 -37.32 -2.44
CA ASP A 676 2.33 -36.04 -2.62
C ASP A 676 2.33 -35.18 -1.35
N ASP A 677 2.31 -35.80 -0.17
CA ASP A 677 2.31 -35.12 1.12
C ASP A 677 3.69 -34.52 1.40
N LEU A 678 4.74 -35.28 1.08
CA LEU A 678 6.13 -34.81 1.17
C LEU A 678 6.39 -33.64 0.22
N ILE A 679 5.81 -33.66 -0.98
CA ILE A 679 5.88 -32.56 -1.94
C ILE A 679 5.20 -31.30 -1.38
N LEU A 680 3.98 -31.42 -0.82
CA LEU A 680 3.29 -30.29 -0.20
C LEU A 680 4.12 -29.69 0.94
N LEU A 681 4.63 -30.54 1.83
CA LEU A 681 5.43 -30.12 2.99
C LEU A 681 6.72 -29.42 2.56
N ALA A 682 7.39 -29.91 1.51
CA ALA A 682 8.57 -29.25 0.94
C ALA A 682 8.24 -27.86 0.38
N LEU A 683 7.13 -27.72 -0.36
CA LEU A 683 6.66 -26.42 -0.86
C LEU A 683 6.36 -25.46 0.31
N ALA A 684 5.62 -25.92 1.32
CA ALA A 684 5.32 -25.12 2.50
C ALA A 684 6.60 -24.70 3.25
N GLN A 685 7.58 -25.59 3.38
CA GLN A 685 8.89 -25.29 3.98
C GLN A 685 9.68 -24.26 3.17
N ARG A 686 9.60 -24.29 1.83
CA ARG A 686 10.25 -23.30 0.97
C ARG A 686 9.65 -21.91 1.16
N GLU A 687 8.32 -21.82 1.20
CA GLU A 687 7.61 -20.57 1.45
C GLU A 687 7.84 -20.07 2.88
N LEU A 688 7.91 -20.95 3.89
CA LEU A 688 8.26 -20.60 5.26
C LEU A 688 9.71 -20.06 5.36
N SER A 689 10.66 -20.71 4.68
CA SER A 689 12.05 -20.25 4.64
C SER A 689 12.16 -18.88 3.98
N SER A 690 11.38 -18.65 2.92
CA SER A 690 11.29 -17.38 2.21
C SER A 690 10.63 -16.30 3.07
N TYR A 691 9.58 -16.63 3.82
CA TYR A 691 8.94 -15.77 4.82
C TYR A 691 9.95 -15.31 5.88
N ILE A 692 10.69 -16.24 6.47
CA ILE A 692 11.72 -15.95 7.48
C ILE A 692 12.79 -15.04 6.88
N HIS A 693 13.29 -15.35 5.68
CA HIS A 693 14.31 -14.54 5.01
C HIS A 693 13.82 -13.11 4.72
N ALA A 694 12.57 -12.96 4.26
CA ALA A 694 11.97 -11.66 4.00
C ALA A 694 11.81 -10.85 5.29
N LEU A 695 11.32 -11.46 6.38
CA LEU A 695 11.09 -10.75 7.64
C LEU A 695 12.37 -10.46 8.43
N GLU A 696 13.43 -11.27 8.37
CA GLU A 696 14.75 -10.89 8.91
C GLU A 696 15.29 -9.60 8.26
N GLN A 697 14.89 -9.32 7.02
CA GLN A 697 15.22 -8.08 6.30
C GLN A 697 14.13 -7.01 6.39
N ALA A 698 13.08 -7.25 7.19
CA ALA A 698 11.91 -6.41 7.33
C ALA A 698 11.22 -6.04 5.97
N LYS A 699 11.23 -6.98 5.02
CA LYS A 699 10.43 -6.95 3.77
C LYS A 699 9.03 -7.50 4.05
N LEU A 700 8.21 -6.67 4.69
CA LEU A 700 6.94 -7.08 5.29
C LEU A 700 5.92 -7.50 4.24
N ARG A 701 5.85 -6.78 3.11
CA ARG A 701 4.92 -7.08 2.02
C ARG A 701 5.21 -8.44 1.38
N ASP A 702 6.49 -8.74 1.16
CA ASP A 702 6.89 -10.02 0.58
C ASP A 702 6.74 -11.17 1.59
N GLY A 703 6.99 -10.92 2.88
CA GLY A 703 6.63 -11.86 3.95
C GLY A 703 5.16 -12.27 3.88
N LEU A 704 4.22 -11.32 3.81
CA LEU A 704 2.79 -11.62 3.70
C LEU A 704 2.44 -12.47 2.47
N LYS A 705 3.07 -12.23 1.31
CA LYS A 705 2.84 -13.04 0.11
C LYS A 705 3.22 -14.51 0.30
N ASN A 706 4.33 -14.79 0.97
CA ASN A 706 4.74 -16.17 1.27
C ASN A 706 3.70 -16.89 2.16
N VAL A 707 3.11 -16.18 3.13
CA VAL A 707 2.02 -16.75 3.96
C VAL A 707 0.80 -17.13 3.10
N LEU A 708 0.38 -16.24 2.19
CA LEU A 708 -0.72 -16.52 1.26
C LEU A 708 -0.39 -17.63 0.24
N ALA A 709 0.88 -17.82 -0.09
CA ALA A 709 1.34 -18.90 -0.96
C ALA A 709 1.20 -20.27 -0.27
N ILE A 710 1.52 -20.37 1.03
CA ILE A 710 1.31 -21.59 1.81
C ILE A 710 -0.16 -22.03 1.76
N SER A 711 -1.10 -21.11 2.02
CA SER A 711 -2.53 -21.45 1.96
C SER A 711 -2.99 -21.80 0.55
N LYS A 712 -2.38 -21.21 -0.48
CA LYS A 712 -2.66 -21.56 -1.88
C LYS A 712 -2.23 -22.99 -2.20
N HIS A 713 -1.04 -23.40 -1.77
CA HIS A 713 -0.57 -24.80 -1.90
C HIS A 713 -1.49 -25.76 -1.14
N GLY A 714 -1.90 -25.41 0.08
CA GLY A 714 -2.86 -26.20 0.85
C GLY A 714 -4.22 -26.37 0.15
N ASN A 715 -4.78 -25.29 -0.40
CA ASN A 715 -6.01 -25.35 -1.19
C ASN A 715 -5.89 -26.25 -2.43
N GLN A 716 -4.79 -26.14 -3.18
CA GLN A 716 -4.53 -26.96 -4.36
C GLN A 716 -4.41 -28.43 -3.99
N TYR A 717 -3.70 -28.74 -2.91
CA TYR A 717 -3.54 -30.09 -2.40
C TYR A 717 -4.89 -30.68 -1.96
N MET A 718 -5.68 -29.96 -1.15
CA MET A 718 -7.03 -30.41 -0.77
C MET A 718 -7.91 -30.62 -2.00
N GLN A 719 -7.78 -29.77 -3.02
CA GLN A 719 -8.55 -29.90 -4.26
C GLN A 719 -8.16 -31.14 -5.06
N PHE A 720 -6.87 -31.41 -5.20
CA PHE A 720 -6.35 -32.55 -5.93
C PHE A 720 -6.64 -33.88 -5.21
N GLN A 721 -6.54 -33.91 -3.88
CA GLN A 721 -6.71 -35.14 -3.12
C GLN A 721 -8.17 -35.53 -2.85
N GLU A 722 -9.12 -34.60 -3.03
CA GLU A 722 -10.56 -34.78 -2.87
C GLU A 722 -11.00 -35.57 -1.61
N PRO A 723 -10.56 -35.19 -0.39
CA PRO A 723 -10.89 -35.94 0.83
C PRO A 723 -12.40 -36.10 1.10
N TRP A 724 -13.27 -35.22 0.57
CA TRP A 724 -14.73 -35.33 0.77
C TRP A 724 -15.35 -36.45 -0.05
N VAL A 725 -14.65 -36.90 -1.08
CA VAL A 725 -15.02 -38.06 -1.89
C VAL A 725 -14.45 -39.32 -1.24
N LYS A 726 -13.14 -39.31 -0.93
CA LYS A 726 -12.43 -40.49 -0.42
C LYS A 726 -12.95 -41.00 0.92
N ILE A 727 -13.39 -40.10 1.81
CA ILE A 727 -13.98 -40.49 3.10
C ILE A 727 -15.27 -41.33 2.97
N LYS A 728 -15.93 -41.29 1.80
CA LYS A 728 -17.13 -42.08 1.48
C LYS A 728 -16.83 -43.40 0.77
N GLY A 729 -15.56 -43.67 0.47
CA GLY A 729 -15.07 -44.87 -0.22
C GLY A 729 -14.93 -46.10 0.69
N THR A 730 -14.15 -47.08 0.23
CA THR A 730 -13.85 -48.31 0.98
C THR A 730 -12.94 -48.03 2.18
N ASP A 731 -12.78 -48.97 3.12
CA ASP A 731 -11.92 -48.74 4.31
C ASP A 731 -10.44 -48.48 3.91
N ASN A 732 -10.00 -48.98 2.75
CA ASN A 732 -8.70 -48.65 2.13
C ASN A 732 -8.63 -47.21 1.57
N ASP A 733 -9.76 -46.58 1.25
CA ASP A 733 -9.83 -45.17 0.80
C ASP A 733 -9.95 -44.19 1.98
N LYS A 734 -10.51 -44.65 3.12
CA LYS A 734 -10.66 -43.86 4.35
C LYS A 734 -9.35 -43.67 5.11
N TYR A 735 -8.50 -44.70 5.13
CA TYR A 735 -7.19 -44.65 5.80
C TYR A 735 -6.28 -43.52 5.30
N PRO A 736 -6.01 -43.35 3.98
CA PRO A 736 -5.19 -42.26 3.48
C PRO A 736 -5.88 -40.89 3.58
N CYS A 737 -7.18 -40.82 3.91
CA CYS A 737 -7.94 -39.57 3.98
C CYS A 737 -7.64 -38.76 5.25
N SER A 738 -7.15 -39.43 6.30
CA SER A 738 -6.73 -38.87 7.59
C SER A 738 -5.52 -37.94 7.48
N VAL A 739 -4.57 -38.28 6.60
CA VAL A 739 -3.28 -37.60 6.37
C VAL A 739 -3.43 -36.23 5.71
N ARG A 740 -4.57 -35.96 5.07
CA ARG A 740 -4.69 -34.94 3.99
C ARG A 740 -5.38 -33.65 4.42
N ILE A 741 -5.54 -33.45 5.73
CA ILE A 741 -6.41 -32.43 6.33
C ILE A 741 -5.68 -31.56 7.37
N THR A 742 -4.54 -32.01 7.90
CA THR A 742 -3.79 -31.31 8.95
C THR A 742 -2.52 -30.65 8.48
#